data_AF-A0A7Y4U8D8-F1
#
_entry.id   AF-A0A7Y4U8D8-F1
#
_cell.length_a   1.000
_cell.length_b   1.000
_cell.length_c   1.000
_cell.angle_alpha   90.00
_cell.angle_beta   90.00
_cell.angle_gamma   90.00
#
_symmetry.space_group_name_H-M   'P 1'
#
loop_
_entity.id
_entity.type
_entity.pdbx_description
1 polymer ?
#
loop_
_entity_poly.entity_id
_entity_poly.type
_entity_poly.pdbx_seq_one_letter_code
_entity_poly.pdbx_strand_id
1 'polypeptide(L)'
;MKVRIGIDVGGTFTDVVIINNESHDLVGQLKLPTSHSACEGVAAGIVAALAAAMEKFALQSDDVTFIAHSTTQATNALLEGDVANVAVLGLGNGLEGMLAKNATRVPPIALTANKSLTAQHQFVSATNGAQLLAIETALDTFKAQGAQVVVASEAFSVDHATKEQQVAEQARAKGLLATTGHEVSSLYGLRVRTRTAVINAAILPKMIETAEMTERCVKETGIVAPLMIMRSDGGVMSVGEVHKRPILTMLSGPAAGIAGALMHERVSDGIFIEVGGTSADISVIRDGQPATRPAQLNGHRMYLNTLDVRTLGVGGGSMIRGKESIVEVGPRSAHIAGLGYACFAEPDELRDAAIDPKIEWMQPTASDEADHIVVCATNGQRYALTTTCAANLLGYVKPEHFAFGKPEVARQAFALLAAQFGQGATAESVAEQVLEVACRKIEKTIDELIAEYQLARDQVVLVGGGGGAASLIPFTGKLMSLDHRIARNAEVISPIGVAMAMVRDTVERNIVDPSPEDILKVRREAIEAAVAAGAVSGSVEVQVVVDKRRNLVRATAMGTTELKRREGEAKEISLDDCRQAAARSMRVESAELAAQTSGFYVFTGEQIAPSFFGWFKLRKPLLRVTDRTGVIRLQRGRAHVTTTTLANLRDELARAVEALTDYGDAGRTIPDLFILYGARLANFAGLAELEQLQALVEVELRSLEPITPLVVIACPKQL
;
A
#
# COMPACT_ATOMS: atom_id res chain seq x y z
N MET A 1 9.67 28.56 -0.71
CA MET A 1 8.59 27.83 -1.41
C MET A 1 8.17 26.72 -0.48
N LYS A 2 6.87 26.53 -0.20
CA LYS A 2 6.46 25.46 0.72
C LYS A 2 6.59 24.08 0.08
N VAL A 3 7.15 23.13 0.81
CA VAL A 3 7.47 21.78 0.31
C VAL A 3 7.09 20.67 1.26
N ARG A 4 6.84 19.49 0.69
CA ARG A 4 6.67 18.22 1.37
C ARG A 4 7.89 17.35 1.08
N ILE A 5 8.43 16.68 2.09
CA ILE A 5 9.59 15.81 1.95
C ILE A 5 9.18 14.36 2.23
N GLY A 6 9.45 13.47 1.28
CA GLY A 6 9.26 12.04 1.43
C GLY A 6 10.60 11.32 1.43
N ILE A 7 10.81 10.44 2.40
CA ILE A 7 12.06 9.71 2.59
C ILE A 7 11.75 8.22 2.57
N ASP A 8 12.30 7.48 1.62
CA ASP A 8 12.17 6.02 1.58
C ASP A 8 13.50 5.36 1.89
N VAL A 9 13.56 4.67 3.03
CA VAL A 9 14.76 3.95 3.45
C VAL A 9 14.70 2.51 2.97
N GLY A 10 15.39 2.25 1.86
CA GLY A 10 15.63 0.91 1.33
C GLY A 10 16.83 0.20 1.96
N GLY A 11 17.03 -1.05 1.53
CA GLY A 11 18.17 -1.88 1.96
C GLY A 11 19.53 -1.35 1.52
N THR A 12 19.62 -0.73 0.34
CA THR A 12 20.89 -0.26 -0.22
C THR A 12 20.99 1.27 -0.26
N PHE A 13 19.87 1.93 -0.58
CA PHE A 13 19.81 3.38 -0.74
C PHE A 13 18.64 3.98 0.04
N THR A 14 18.84 5.22 0.46
CA THR A 14 17.81 6.11 0.98
C THR A 14 17.48 7.12 -0.12
N ASP A 15 16.22 7.13 -0.54
CA ASP A 15 15.70 8.03 -1.56
C ASP A 15 14.93 9.19 -0.88
N VAL A 16 15.23 10.42 -1.28
CA VAL A 16 14.57 11.63 -0.80
C VAL A 16 13.95 12.34 -1.98
N VAL A 17 12.67 12.69 -1.85
CA VAL A 17 11.97 13.55 -2.80
C VAL A 17 11.43 14.79 -2.12
N ILE A 18 11.39 15.87 -2.89
CA ILE A 18 10.83 17.15 -2.50
C ILE A 18 9.69 17.45 -3.46
N ILE A 19 8.50 17.64 -2.89
CA ILE A 19 7.27 17.91 -3.62
C ILE A 19 6.82 19.33 -3.29
N ASN A 20 6.44 20.11 -4.31
CA ASN A 20 5.81 21.40 -4.09
C ASN A 20 4.46 21.20 -3.37
N ASN A 21 4.24 21.90 -2.27
CA ASN A 21 3.04 21.68 -1.45
C ASN A 21 1.72 22.11 -2.13
N GLU A 22 1.77 23.02 -3.10
CA GLU A 22 0.59 23.53 -3.82
C GLU A 22 0.33 22.75 -5.12
N SER A 23 1.34 22.61 -5.98
CA SER A 23 1.17 21.96 -7.28
C SER A 23 1.26 20.43 -7.20
N HIS A 24 1.86 19.89 -6.14
CA HIS A 24 2.23 18.49 -5.98
C HIS A 24 3.21 17.96 -7.04
N ASP A 25 3.94 18.86 -7.70
CA ASP A 25 5.00 18.48 -8.64
C ASP A 25 6.29 18.10 -7.90
N LEU A 26 7.04 17.16 -8.48
CA LEU A 26 8.39 16.83 -8.05
C LEU A 26 9.35 17.97 -8.39
N VAL A 27 9.93 18.58 -7.36
CA VAL A 27 10.88 19.71 -7.51
C VAL A 27 12.31 19.32 -7.16
N GLY A 28 12.51 18.19 -6.49
CA GLY A 28 13.84 17.71 -6.16
C GLY A 28 13.86 16.23 -5.84
N GLN A 29 14.98 15.58 -6.16
CA GLN A 29 15.28 14.21 -5.77
C GLN A 29 16.76 14.06 -5.40
N LEU A 30 17.01 13.19 -4.43
CA LEU A 30 18.35 12.84 -3.97
C LEU A 30 18.37 11.36 -3.55
N LYS A 31 19.49 10.69 -3.83
CA LYS A 31 19.71 9.29 -3.48
C LYS A 31 21.05 9.17 -2.78
N LEU A 32 21.07 8.54 -1.61
CA LEU A 32 22.30 8.31 -0.83
C LEU A 32 22.37 6.86 -0.37
N PRO A 33 23.55 6.31 -0.07
CA PRO A 33 23.68 4.99 0.54
C PRO A 33 22.98 4.93 1.91
N THR A 34 22.31 3.81 2.22
CA THR A 34 21.68 3.61 3.53
C THR A 34 22.73 3.31 4.61
N SER A 35 22.57 3.88 5.80
CA SER A 35 23.52 3.80 6.92
C SER A 35 23.28 2.63 7.89
N HIS A 36 23.03 1.41 7.40
CA HIS A 36 22.70 0.25 8.26
C HIS A 36 23.77 -0.07 9.33
N SER A 37 25.02 0.28 9.06
CA SER A 37 26.17 0.01 9.94
C SER A 37 26.59 1.18 10.82
N ALA A 38 25.86 2.31 10.78
CA ALA A 38 26.16 3.45 11.66
C ALA A 38 25.74 3.12 13.11
N CYS A 39 26.38 3.77 14.09
CA CYS A 39 26.03 3.63 15.51
C CYS A 39 24.57 4.06 15.76
N GLU A 40 24.16 5.12 15.09
CA GLU A 40 22.80 5.69 15.10
C GLU A 40 21.87 4.99 14.08
N GLY A 41 22.34 3.92 13.44
CA GLY A 41 21.60 3.14 12.45
C GLY A 41 21.13 3.96 11.25
N VAL A 42 19.92 3.66 10.78
CA VAL A 42 19.26 4.33 9.65
C VAL A 42 19.04 5.83 9.89
N ALA A 43 18.90 6.27 11.15
CA ALA A 43 18.62 7.65 11.48
C ALA A 43 19.70 8.59 10.93
N ALA A 44 20.99 8.23 11.07
CA ALA A 44 22.11 9.00 10.52
C ALA A 44 21.99 9.25 9.00
N GLY A 45 21.61 8.22 8.25
CA GLY A 45 21.42 8.30 6.81
C GLY A 45 20.28 9.25 6.44
N ILE A 46 19.18 9.22 7.20
CA ILE A 46 18.06 10.17 7.03
C ILE A 46 18.53 11.61 7.28
N VAL A 47 19.33 11.87 8.33
CA VAL A 47 19.85 13.22 8.61
C VAL A 47 20.74 13.72 7.48
N ALA A 48 21.70 12.90 7.06
CA ALA A 48 22.62 13.24 5.99
C ALA A 48 21.86 13.52 4.69
N ALA A 49 20.84 12.70 4.40
CA ALA A 49 19.98 12.87 3.25
C ALA A 49 19.18 14.17 3.30
N LEU A 50 18.60 14.49 4.45
CA LEU A 50 17.83 15.71 4.66
C LEU A 50 18.71 16.95 4.59
N ALA A 51 19.86 16.96 5.26
CA ALA A 51 20.81 18.07 5.22
C ALA A 51 21.31 18.33 3.78
N ALA A 52 21.70 17.27 3.06
CA ALA A 52 22.11 17.37 1.68
C ALA A 52 20.97 17.84 0.75
N ALA A 53 19.72 17.43 1.03
CA ALA A 53 18.56 17.92 0.29
C ALA A 53 18.29 19.41 0.57
N MET A 54 18.33 19.83 1.83
CA MET A 54 18.14 21.23 2.21
C MET A 54 19.21 22.13 1.56
N GLU A 55 20.48 21.70 1.57
CA GLU A 55 21.57 22.44 0.94
C GLU A 55 21.43 22.48 -0.59
N LYS A 56 21.29 21.31 -1.25
CA LYS A 56 21.23 21.20 -2.71
C LYS A 56 20.07 21.97 -3.32
N PHE A 57 18.94 22.02 -2.63
CA PHE A 57 17.72 22.69 -3.12
C PHE A 57 17.45 24.03 -2.44
N ALA A 58 18.41 24.55 -1.66
CA ALA A 58 18.35 25.84 -0.97
C ALA A 58 17.08 26.03 -0.11
N LEU A 59 16.63 24.95 0.55
CA LEU A 59 15.43 24.97 1.39
C LEU A 59 15.75 25.48 2.79
N GLN A 60 14.88 26.33 3.33
CA GLN A 60 14.91 26.69 4.74
C GLN A 60 14.07 25.70 5.56
N SER A 61 14.34 25.56 6.84
CA SER A 61 13.57 24.66 7.72
C SER A 61 12.07 25.01 7.72
N ASP A 62 11.74 26.30 7.68
CA ASP A 62 10.37 26.81 7.64
C ASP A 62 9.66 26.52 6.31
N ASP A 63 10.39 26.22 5.23
CA ASP A 63 9.76 25.85 3.95
C ASP A 63 9.11 24.46 4.01
N VAL A 64 9.55 23.58 4.92
CA VAL A 64 9.05 22.20 5.04
C VAL A 64 7.73 22.17 5.82
N THR A 65 6.64 21.84 5.13
CA THR A 65 5.29 21.77 5.72
C THR A 65 4.91 20.35 6.14
N PHE A 66 5.50 19.36 5.48
CA PHE A 66 5.29 17.95 5.76
C PHE A 66 6.57 17.17 5.55
N ILE A 67 6.87 16.25 6.47
CA ILE A 67 7.98 15.31 6.35
C ILE A 67 7.53 13.93 6.82
N ALA A 68 7.74 12.94 5.97
CA ALA A 68 7.42 11.55 6.29
C ALA A 68 8.53 10.60 5.86
N HIS A 69 8.62 9.44 6.50
CA HIS A 69 9.49 8.38 6.04
C HIS A 69 8.84 6.99 6.07
N SER A 70 9.23 6.14 5.11
CA SER A 70 9.00 4.69 5.12
C SER A 70 10.25 3.95 5.52
N THR A 71 10.08 2.77 6.13
CA THR A 71 11.18 1.96 6.62
C THR A 71 10.87 0.47 6.59
N THR A 72 11.87 -0.33 6.23
CA THR A 72 11.80 -1.79 6.19
C THR A 72 12.20 -2.45 7.52
N GLN A 73 12.59 -1.67 8.53
CA GLN A 73 13.14 -2.18 9.80
C GLN A 73 12.20 -3.16 10.52
N ALA A 74 10.89 -2.89 10.58
CA ALA A 74 9.92 -3.78 11.23
C ALA A 74 9.83 -5.15 10.53
N THR A 75 9.76 -5.15 9.19
CA THR A 75 9.69 -6.38 8.40
C THR A 75 11.00 -7.16 8.49
N ASN A 76 12.15 -6.48 8.42
CA ASN A 76 13.45 -7.13 8.51
C ASN A 76 13.69 -7.73 9.91
N ALA A 77 13.33 -7.03 10.98
CA ALA A 77 13.42 -7.53 12.35
C ALA A 77 12.68 -8.88 12.52
N LEU A 78 11.46 -8.98 11.96
CA LEU A 78 10.69 -10.22 11.97
C LEU A 78 11.30 -11.31 11.07
N LEU A 79 11.83 -10.96 9.90
CA LEU A 79 12.41 -11.91 8.94
C LEU A 79 13.80 -12.42 9.35
N GLU A 80 14.58 -11.62 10.08
CA GLU A 80 15.91 -11.98 10.57
C GLU A 80 15.86 -12.61 11.98
N GLY A 81 14.70 -12.47 12.64
CA GLY A 81 14.50 -12.83 14.03
C GLY A 81 15.33 -11.99 14.99
N ASP A 82 15.54 -10.72 14.66
CA ASP A 82 16.09 -9.68 15.55
C ASP A 82 14.92 -9.04 16.30
N VAL A 83 14.39 -9.75 17.30
CA VAL A 83 13.19 -9.36 18.03
C VAL A 83 13.43 -9.39 19.54
N ALA A 84 12.66 -8.56 20.25
CA ALA A 84 12.73 -8.42 21.68
C ALA A 84 12.24 -9.67 22.43
N ASN A 85 12.75 -9.87 23.65
CA ASN A 85 12.20 -10.85 24.58
C ASN A 85 10.85 -10.36 25.11
N VAL A 86 9.78 -11.04 24.73
CA VAL A 86 8.40 -10.67 25.10
C VAL A 86 7.89 -11.53 26.25
N ALA A 87 7.19 -10.89 27.19
CA ALA A 87 6.41 -11.56 28.22
C ALA A 87 4.92 -11.23 28.08
N VAL A 88 4.05 -12.22 28.28
CA VAL A 88 2.60 -12.06 28.28
C VAL A 88 2.07 -12.22 29.70
N LEU A 89 1.41 -11.19 30.20
CA LEU A 89 0.60 -11.25 31.41
C LEU A 89 -0.88 -11.39 31.04
N GLY A 90 -1.38 -12.62 31.12
CA GLY A 90 -2.80 -12.89 30.96
C GLY A 90 -3.58 -12.56 32.24
N LEU A 91 -4.77 -11.99 32.08
CA LEU A 91 -5.67 -11.66 33.17
C LEU A 91 -7.02 -12.36 33.00
N GLY A 92 -7.65 -12.75 34.10
CA GLY A 92 -9.02 -13.25 34.10
C GLY A 92 -9.38 -13.95 35.41
N ASN A 93 -10.68 -14.12 35.67
CA ASN A 93 -11.19 -14.70 36.91
C ASN A 93 -12.17 -15.85 36.62
N GLY A 94 -12.38 -16.73 37.59
CA GLY A 94 -13.38 -17.80 37.51
C GLY A 94 -13.11 -18.84 36.40
N LEU A 95 -14.18 -19.48 35.92
CA LEU A 95 -14.11 -20.51 34.86
C LEU A 95 -13.63 -19.92 33.52
N GLU A 96 -14.06 -18.70 33.22
CA GLU A 96 -13.60 -17.93 32.05
C GLU A 96 -12.09 -17.65 32.12
N GLY A 97 -11.54 -17.48 33.33
CA GLY A 97 -10.11 -17.34 33.57
C GLY A 97 -9.29 -18.54 33.10
N MET A 98 -9.82 -19.77 33.19
CA MET A 98 -9.11 -20.95 32.68
C MET A 98 -9.00 -20.93 31.14
N LEU A 99 -10.09 -20.54 30.46
CA LEU A 99 -10.07 -20.37 29.01
C LEU A 99 -9.15 -19.22 28.60
N ALA A 100 -9.20 -18.09 29.33
CA ALA A 100 -8.33 -16.94 29.12
C ALA A 100 -6.85 -17.30 29.31
N LYS A 101 -6.51 -18.10 30.33
CA LYS A 101 -5.15 -18.60 30.55
C LYS A 101 -4.61 -19.38 29.35
N ASN A 102 -5.42 -20.24 28.76
CA ASN A 102 -5.04 -21.01 27.57
C ASN A 102 -5.03 -20.19 26.28
N ALA A 103 -5.88 -19.16 26.19
CA ALA A 103 -5.96 -18.26 25.03
C ALA A 103 -4.83 -17.22 25.02
N THR A 104 -4.37 -16.78 26.20
CA THR A 104 -3.26 -15.83 26.35
C THR A 104 -1.89 -16.50 26.25
N ARG A 105 -1.82 -17.82 26.37
CA ARG A 105 -0.60 -18.58 26.09
C ARG A 105 -0.38 -18.66 24.58
N VAL A 106 0.63 -17.93 24.10
CA VAL A 106 0.99 -17.89 22.68
C VAL A 106 2.01 -19.00 22.39
N PRO A 107 1.72 -19.94 21.46
CA PRO A 107 2.71 -20.93 21.05
C PRO A 107 3.87 -20.25 20.30
N PRO A 108 5.05 -20.90 20.21
CA PRO A 108 6.17 -20.36 19.44
C PRO A 108 5.73 -19.98 18.02
N ILE A 109 6.08 -18.76 17.61
CA ILE A 109 5.80 -18.23 16.28
C ILE A 109 7.07 -18.37 15.48
N ALA A 110 7.07 -19.22 14.45
CA ALA A 110 8.22 -19.35 13.57
C ALA A 110 8.51 -18.01 12.89
N LEU A 111 9.75 -17.52 12.98
CA LEU A 111 10.20 -16.31 12.30
C LEU A 111 11.05 -16.70 11.08
N THR A 112 11.99 -17.61 11.28
CA THR A 112 12.85 -18.18 10.25
C THR A 112 12.85 -19.71 10.36
N ALA A 113 13.55 -20.40 9.47
CA ALA A 113 13.74 -21.86 9.58
C ALA A 113 14.33 -22.30 10.94
N ASN A 114 15.14 -21.43 11.57
CA ASN A 114 15.90 -21.77 12.78
C ASN A 114 15.58 -20.89 14.00
N LYS A 115 14.72 -19.86 13.86
CA LYS A 115 14.36 -18.95 14.95
C LYS A 115 12.85 -18.88 15.13
N SER A 116 12.42 -18.88 16.39
CA SER A 116 11.01 -18.69 16.76
C SER A 116 10.88 -17.64 17.86
N LEU A 117 9.88 -16.78 17.75
CA LEU A 117 9.46 -15.88 18.81
C LEU A 117 8.72 -16.70 19.88
N THR A 118 9.33 -16.80 21.05
CA THR A 118 8.73 -17.49 22.20
C THR A 118 8.48 -16.47 23.30
N ALA A 119 7.21 -16.30 23.67
CA ALA A 119 6.84 -15.39 24.74
C ALA A 119 6.80 -16.10 26.09
N GLN A 120 7.39 -15.49 27.11
CA GLN A 120 7.18 -15.89 28.50
C GLN A 120 5.70 -15.69 28.84
N HIS A 121 5.13 -16.50 29.74
CA HIS A 121 3.70 -16.42 30.07
C HIS A 121 3.48 -16.59 31.57
N GLN A 122 2.75 -15.63 32.15
CA GLN A 122 2.13 -15.78 33.45
C GLN A 122 0.66 -15.40 33.37
N PHE A 123 -0.13 -15.90 34.32
CA PHE A 123 -1.56 -15.64 34.38
C PHE A 123 -1.94 -15.24 35.80
N VAL A 124 -2.57 -14.08 35.94
CA VAL A 124 -3.07 -13.58 37.23
C VAL A 124 -4.58 -13.75 37.27
N SER A 125 -5.03 -14.58 38.21
CA SER A 125 -6.42 -14.75 38.59
C SER A 125 -6.59 -14.28 40.02
N ALA A 126 -6.90 -13.00 40.21
CA ALA A 126 -7.09 -12.43 41.54
C ALA A 126 -8.15 -11.34 41.50
N THR A 127 -8.92 -11.25 42.59
CA THR A 127 -9.90 -10.19 42.84
C THR A 127 -9.32 -9.17 43.83
N ASN A 128 -9.53 -7.88 43.57
CA ASN A 128 -9.17 -6.75 44.44
C ASN A 128 -7.69 -6.78 44.91
N GLY A 129 -7.36 -6.21 46.08
CA GLY A 129 -6.00 -5.82 46.49
C GLY A 129 -4.86 -6.86 46.35
N ALA A 130 -5.15 -8.17 46.29
CA ALA A 130 -4.17 -9.21 45.99
C ALA A 130 -3.70 -9.22 44.52
N GLN A 131 -4.52 -8.70 43.60
CA GLN A 131 -4.24 -8.64 42.17
C GLN A 131 -3.07 -7.70 41.85
N LEU A 132 -2.98 -6.56 42.53
CA LEU A 132 -1.88 -5.60 42.31
C LEU A 132 -0.53 -6.21 42.70
N LEU A 133 -0.46 -6.86 43.87
CA LEU A 133 0.75 -7.54 44.32
C LEU A 133 1.13 -8.70 43.39
N ALA A 134 0.14 -9.44 42.89
CA ALA A 134 0.38 -10.54 41.94
C ALA A 134 0.89 -10.03 40.58
N ILE A 135 0.34 -8.91 40.07
CA ILE A 135 0.84 -8.23 38.87
C ILE A 135 2.29 -7.78 39.10
N GLU A 136 2.55 -7.11 40.22
CA GLU A 136 3.89 -6.64 40.56
C GLU A 136 4.92 -7.78 40.60
N THR A 137 4.58 -8.87 41.28
CA THR A 137 5.43 -10.08 41.37
C THR A 137 5.69 -10.70 39.99
N ALA A 138 4.66 -10.76 39.13
CA ALA A 138 4.81 -11.27 37.76
C ALA A 138 5.75 -10.38 36.93
N LEU A 139 5.61 -9.05 37.03
CA LEU A 139 6.47 -8.09 36.34
C LEU A 139 7.93 -8.17 36.81
N ASP A 140 8.18 -8.30 38.11
CA ASP A 140 9.53 -8.48 38.65
C ASP A 140 10.16 -9.79 38.17
N THR A 141 9.36 -10.86 38.09
CA THR A 141 9.79 -12.14 37.53
C THR A 141 10.16 -12.01 36.05
N PHE A 142 9.34 -11.35 35.24
CA PHE A 142 9.63 -11.11 33.83
C PHE A 142 10.90 -10.29 33.64
N LYS A 143 11.09 -9.23 34.43
CA LYS A 143 12.30 -8.41 34.39
C LYS A 143 13.54 -9.23 34.75
N ALA A 144 13.47 -10.05 35.79
CA ALA A 144 14.57 -10.95 36.19
C ALA A 144 14.88 -12.01 35.11
N GLN A 145 13.89 -12.42 34.33
CA GLN A 145 14.03 -13.35 33.19
C GLN A 145 14.42 -12.65 31.87
N GLY A 146 14.77 -11.36 31.91
CA GLY A 146 15.25 -10.62 30.75
C GLY A 146 14.18 -10.25 29.73
N ALA A 147 12.90 -10.19 30.14
CA ALA A 147 11.86 -9.61 29.30
C ALA A 147 12.16 -8.12 29.06
N GLN A 148 12.01 -7.69 27.82
CA GLN A 148 12.17 -6.29 27.40
C GLN A 148 10.82 -5.60 27.23
N VAL A 149 9.80 -6.38 26.84
CA VAL A 149 8.44 -5.86 26.57
C VAL A 149 7.39 -6.75 27.21
N VAL A 150 6.40 -6.14 27.86
CA VAL A 150 5.25 -6.83 28.46
C VAL A 150 3.99 -6.61 27.63
N VAL A 151 3.28 -7.70 27.35
CA VAL A 151 1.95 -7.71 26.74
C VAL A 151 0.92 -7.96 27.84
N ALA A 152 0.03 -7.00 28.08
CA ALA A 152 -1.14 -7.21 28.93
C ALA A 152 -2.32 -7.68 28.08
N SER A 153 -2.96 -8.80 28.47
CA SER A 153 -4.10 -9.33 27.71
C SER A 153 -5.18 -9.91 28.62
N GLU A 154 -6.38 -9.34 28.57
CA GLU A 154 -7.56 -9.80 29.32
C GLU A 154 -8.71 -10.14 28.36
N ALA A 155 -9.54 -11.13 28.72
CA ALA A 155 -10.81 -11.32 28.04
C ALA A 155 -11.68 -10.05 28.14
N PHE A 156 -12.43 -9.72 27.08
CA PHE A 156 -13.34 -8.55 27.04
C PHE A 156 -12.69 -7.17 27.29
N SER A 157 -11.36 -7.06 27.20
CA SER A 157 -10.65 -5.76 27.32
C SER A 157 -10.97 -4.74 26.23
N VAL A 158 -11.54 -5.21 25.11
CA VAL A 158 -12.04 -4.34 24.04
C VAL A 158 -13.24 -3.49 24.49
N ASP A 159 -13.96 -3.97 25.51
CA ASP A 159 -15.06 -3.25 26.15
C ASP A 159 -14.56 -2.49 27.40
N HIS A 160 -13.62 -3.09 28.15
CA HIS A 160 -13.09 -2.53 29.40
C HIS A 160 -11.56 -2.69 29.51
N ALA A 161 -10.83 -1.66 29.09
CA ALA A 161 -9.36 -1.68 28.98
C ALA A 161 -8.58 -1.48 30.29
N THR A 162 -9.25 -1.11 31.39
CA THR A 162 -8.61 -0.52 32.57
C THR A 162 -7.52 -1.39 33.19
N LYS A 163 -7.71 -2.70 33.27
CA LYS A 163 -6.70 -3.60 33.86
C LYS A 163 -5.50 -3.84 32.96
N GLU A 164 -5.70 -3.90 31.64
CA GLU A 164 -4.57 -3.97 30.70
C GLU A 164 -3.72 -2.69 30.80
N GLN A 165 -4.37 -1.53 30.90
CA GLN A 165 -3.70 -0.24 31.07
C GLN A 165 -2.90 -0.19 32.39
N GLN A 166 -3.49 -0.65 33.50
CA GLN A 166 -2.80 -0.73 34.80
C GLN A 166 -1.53 -1.60 34.75
N VAL A 167 -1.59 -2.75 34.07
CA VAL A 167 -0.39 -3.60 33.88
C VAL A 167 0.67 -2.87 33.06
N ALA A 168 0.27 -2.20 31.98
CA ALA A 168 1.20 -1.47 31.12
C ALA A 168 1.87 -0.30 31.86
N GLU A 169 1.12 0.46 32.66
CA GLU A 169 1.64 1.53 33.51
C GLU A 169 2.67 1.02 34.53
N GLN A 170 2.35 -0.07 35.25
CA GLN A 170 3.27 -0.67 36.21
C GLN A 170 4.53 -1.24 35.55
N ALA A 171 4.39 -1.87 34.38
CA ALA A 171 5.53 -2.37 33.61
C ALA A 171 6.47 -1.22 33.20
N ARG A 172 5.90 -0.11 32.69
CA ARG A 172 6.65 1.11 32.33
C ARG A 172 7.35 1.73 33.54
N ALA A 173 6.68 1.81 34.69
CA ALA A 173 7.28 2.29 35.95
C ALA A 173 8.48 1.45 36.41
N LYS A 174 8.52 0.16 36.05
CA LYS A 174 9.65 -0.75 36.30
C LYS A 174 10.72 -0.71 35.20
N GLY A 175 10.61 0.16 34.20
CA GLY A 175 11.56 0.32 33.10
C GLY A 175 11.42 -0.72 31.98
N LEU A 176 10.27 -1.41 31.90
CA LEU A 176 9.94 -2.29 30.79
C LEU A 176 9.10 -1.52 29.76
N LEU A 177 9.24 -1.85 28.48
CA LEU A 177 8.25 -1.41 27.49
C LEU A 177 6.97 -2.23 27.65
N ALA A 178 5.83 -1.68 27.24
CA ALA A 178 4.55 -2.37 27.39
C ALA A 178 3.56 -2.03 26.27
N THR A 179 2.82 -3.05 25.86
CA THR A 179 1.70 -2.98 24.92
C THR A 179 0.49 -3.68 25.52
N THR A 180 -0.71 -3.19 25.21
CA THR A 180 -1.95 -3.84 25.62
C THR A 180 -2.64 -4.51 24.44
N GLY A 181 -3.42 -5.56 24.70
CA GLY A 181 -4.18 -6.26 23.68
C GLY A 181 -5.19 -5.34 22.98
N HIS A 182 -5.92 -4.53 23.73
CA HIS A 182 -6.96 -3.64 23.19
C HIS A 182 -6.39 -2.48 22.34
N GLU A 183 -5.21 -1.94 22.68
CA GLU A 183 -4.55 -0.90 21.87
C GLU A 183 -4.12 -1.44 20.51
N VAL A 184 -3.71 -2.70 20.44
CA VAL A 184 -3.26 -3.33 19.18
C VAL A 184 -4.44 -3.71 18.30
N SER A 185 -5.52 -4.22 18.90
CA SER A 185 -6.76 -4.52 18.17
C SER A 185 -7.98 -4.49 19.08
N SER A 186 -9.04 -3.88 18.57
CA SER A 186 -10.35 -3.80 19.21
C SER A 186 -11.30 -4.95 18.86
N LEU A 187 -10.82 -6.00 18.18
CA LEU A 187 -11.63 -7.15 17.81
C LEU A 187 -11.73 -8.17 18.95
N TYR A 188 -12.87 -8.88 19.01
CA TYR A 188 -12.97 -10.08 19.83
C TYR A 188 -12.09 -11.20 19.26
N GLY A 189 -11.73 -12.16 20.12
CA GLY A 189 -10.84 -13.27 19.78
C GLY A 189 -9.50 -13.17 20.51
N LEU A 190 -9.54 -13.40 21.82
CA LEU A 190 -8.41 -13.23 22.76
C LEU A 190 -7.12 -13.90 22.28
N ARG A 191 -7.19 -15.10 21.67
CA ARG A 191 -6.01 -15.82 21.17
C ARG A 191 -5.30 -15.07 20.03
N VAL A 192 -6.06 -14.60 19.04
CA VAL A 192 -5.51 -13.90 17.87
C VAL A 192 -5.06 -12.49 18.27
N ARG A 193 -5.82 -11.82 19.14
CA ARG A 193 -5.44 -10.51 19.69
C ARG A 193 -4.14 -10.58 20.50
N THR A 194 -4.02 -11.52 21.43
CA THR A 194 -2.79 -11.71 22.22
C THR A 194 -1.61 -12.03 21.32
N ARG A 195 -1.78 -12.89 20.31
CA ARG A 195 -0.72 -13.19 19.34
C ARG A 195 -0.29 -11.94 18.56
N THR A 196 -1.24 -11.13 18.11
CA THR A 196 -0.95 -9.88 17.39
C THR A 196 -0.20 -8.90 18.30
N ALA A 197 -0.60 -8.78 19.57
CA ALA A 197 0.09 -7.96 20.55
C ALA A 197 1.51 -8.47 20.89
N VAL A 198 1.74 -9.78 20.89
CA VAL A 198 3.08 -10.37 21.01
C VAL A 198 3.98 -10.01 19.83
N ILE A 199 3.47 -10.08 18.60
CA ILE A 199 4.23 -9.68 17.40
C ILE A 199 4.53 -8.17 17.43
N ASN A 200 3.55 -7.36 17.82
CA ASN A 200 3.72 -5.91 18.03
C ASN A 200 4.80 -5.59 19.08
N ALA A 201 4.75 -6.26 20.23
CA ALA A 201 5.74 -6.13 21.30
C ALA A 201 7.15 -6.53 20.85
N ALA A 202 7.26 -7.57 20.04
CA ALA A 202 8.54 -8.14 19.61
C ALA A 202 9.40 -7.15 18.80
N ILE A 203 8.77 -6.25 18.05
CA ILE A 203 9.48 -5.22 17.25
C ILE A 203 9.53 -3.85 17.94
N LEU A 204 8.82 -3.68 19.06
CA LEU A 204 8.61 -2.38 19.69
C LEU A 204 9.91 -1.64 20.04
N PRO A 205 10.93 -2.26 20.67
CA PRO A 205 12.14 -1.51 21.06
C PRO A 205 12.88 -0.96 19.84
N LYS A 206 13.10 -1.80 18.82
CA LYS A 206 13.80 -1.45 17.58
C LYS A 206 13.11 -0.30 16.84
N MET A 207 11.77 -0.34 16.80
CA MET A 207 10.97 0.66 16.11
C MET A 207 10.91 1.99 16.87
N ILE A 208 10.79 1.96 18.21
CA ILE A 208 10.87 3.17 19.04
C ILE A 208 12.23 3.83 18.86
N GLU A 209 13.32 3.06 19.00
CA GLU A 209 14.68 3.58 18.87
C GLU A 209 14.86 4.29 17.51
N THR A 210 14.48 3.63 16.42
CA THR A 210 14.57 4.19 15.07
C THR A 210 13.72 5.45 14.91
N ALA A 211 12.48 5.43 15.38
CA ALA A 211 11.54 6.54 15.23
C ALA A 211 11.94 7.77 16.07
N GLU A 212 12.32 7.58 17.33
CA GLU A 212 12.75 8.65 18.24
C GLU A 212 14.08 9.28 17.80
N MET A 213 15.05 8.46 17.37
CA MET A 213 16.32 8.99 16.85
C MET A 213 16.06 9.84 15.61
N THR A 214 15.25 9.34 14.67
CA THR A 214 14.92 10.09 13.45
C THR A 214 14.16 11.38 13.79
N GLU A 215 13.19 11.35 14.72
CA GLU A 215 12.44 12.53 15.15
C GLU A 215 13.35 13.59 15.77
N ARG A 216 14.27 13.18 16.65
CA ARG A 216 15.24 14.07 17.28
C ARG A 216 16.10 14.76 16.25
N CYS A 217 16.63 14.01 15.30
CA CYS A 217 17.49 14.56 14.26
C CYS A 217 16.74 15.51 13.32
N VAL A 218 15.49 15.20 12.95
CA VAL A 218 14.65 16.14 12.18
C VAL A 218 14.46 17.45 12.95
N LYS A 219 14.21 17.38 14.27
CA LYS A 219 14.11 18.58 15.13
C LYS A 219 15.41 19.39 15.18
N GLU A 220 16.57 18.74 15.18
CA GLU A 220 17.89 19.40 15.17
C GLU A 220 18.14 20.23 13.90
N THR A 221 17.48 19.90 12.77
CA THR A 221 17.53 20.72 11.54
C THR A 221 16.70 22.00 11.60
N GLY A 222 15.92 22.20 12.67
CA GLY A 222 15.03 23.34 12.84
C GLY A 222 13.68 23.20 12.14
N ILE A 223 13.40 22.06 11.50
CA ILE A 223 12.09 21.80 10.88
C ILE A 223 11.02 21.67 11.96
N VAL A 224 9.96 22.46 11.83
CA VAL A 224 8.84 22.51 12.80
C VAL A 224 7.78 21.45 12.50
N ALA A 225 7.68 21.00 11.24
CA ALA A 225 6.74 19.96 10.84
C ALA A 225 7.05 18.64 11.58
N PRO A 226 6.04 17.97 12.16
CA PRO A 226 6.26 16.70 12.85
C PRO A 226 6.67 15.61 11.86
N LEU A 227 7.57 14.74 12.28
CA LEU A 227 7.95 13.56 11.51
C LEU A 227 6.80 12.55 11.51
N MET A 228 6.42 12.13 10.32
CA MET A 228 5.38 11.12 10.09
C MET A 228 6.01 9.80 9.62
N ILE A 229 5.39 8.68 9.98
CA ILE A 229 5.86 7.33 9.68
C ILE A 229 4.85 6.63 8.77
N MET A 230 5.35 6.04 7.69
CA MET A 230 4.53 5.30 6.73
C MET A 230 3.96 4.02 7.33
N ARG A 231 2.66 3.82 7.10
CA ARG A 231 1.90 2.64 7.53
C ARG A 231 1.71 1.65 6.37
N SER A 232 1.41 0.44 6.75
CA SER A 232 1.14 -0.74 5.92
C SER A 232 -0.17 -0.66 5.12
N ASP A 233 -1.02 0.34 5.41
CA ASP A 233 -2.30 0.61 4.76
C ASP A 233 -2.26 1.86 3.84
N GLY A 234 -1.06 2.37 3.54
CA GLY A 234 -0.84 3.49 2.62
C GLY A 234 -1.08 4.87 3.21
N GLY A 235 -1.34 4.98 4.52
CA GLY A 235 -1.35 6.25 5.23
C GLY A 235 -0.10 6.47 6.08
N VAL A 236 -0.08 7.55 6.85
CA VAL A 236 0.99 7.85 7.81
C VAL A 236 0.45 8.00 9.24
N MET A 237 1.34 7.87 10.22
CA MET A 237 1.06 8.15 11.64
C MET A 237 2.21 8.89 12.30
N SER A 238 1.93 9.55 13.42
CA SER A 238 2.96 10.20 14.24
C SER A 238 3.90 9.17 14.89
N VAL A 239 5.07 9.64 15.30
CA VAL A 239 6.03 8.86 16.11
C VAL A 239 5.35 8.35 17.39
N GLY A 240 4.51 9.16 18.05
CA GLY A 240 3.79 8.74 19.25
C GLY A 240 2.87 7.53 19.05
N GLU A 241 2.28 7.34 17.87
CA GLU A 241 1.47 6.14 17.58
C GLU A 241 2.33 4.90 17.30
N VAL A 242 3.55 5.06 16.82
CA VAL A 242 4.52 3.96 16.66
C VAL A 242 4.86 3.34 18.01
N HIS A 243 4.80 4.08 19.12
CA HIS A 243 5.00 3.51 20.46
C HIS A 243 3.90 2.54 20.90
N LYS A 244 2.73 2.61 20.26
CA LYS A 244 1.60 1.72 20.58
C LYS A 244 1.50 0.58 19.57
N ARG A 245 1.60 0.91 18.28
CA ARG A 245 1.31 -0.01 17.17
C ARG A 245 2.41 -0.01 16.11
N PRO A 246 3.69 -0.31 16.45
CA PRO A 246 4.76 -0.42 15.45
C PRO A 246 4.47 -1.50 14.39
N ILE A 247 3.59 -2.47 14.68
CA ILE A 247 3.17 -3.49 13.71
C ILE A 247 2.52 -2.87 12.46
N LEU A 248 1.98 -1.65 12.57
CA LEU A 248 1.42 -0.93 11.42
C LEU A 248 2.48 -0.50 10.41
N THR A 249 3.78 -0.51 10.73
CA THR A 249 4.84 -0.13 9.77
C THR A 249 5.37 -1.32 8.97
N MET A 250 4.83 -2.53 9.17
CA MET A 250 5.19 -3.70 8.36
C MET A 250 4.84 -3.46 6.89
N LEU A 251 5.73 -3.81 5.95
CA LEU A 251 5.46 -3.62 4.50
C LEU A 251 5.18 -2.15 4.11
N SER A 252 5.76 -1.17 4.83
CA SER A 252 5.54 0.26 4.54
C SER A 252 6.10 0.72 3.18
N GLY A 253 7.13 0.03 2.65
CA GLY A 253 7.71 0.32 1.33
C GLY A 253 6.70 0.14 0.19
N PRO A 254 6.17 -1.08 -0.04
CA PRO A 254 5.13 -1.27 -1.06
C PRO A 254 3.88 -0.40 -0.83
N ALA A 255 3.56 -0.11 0.43
CA ALA A 255 2.46 0.80 0.74
C ALA A 255 2.73 2.24 0.28
N ALA A 256 4.00 2.66 0.25
CA ALA A 256 4.42 3.94 -0.30
C ALA A 256 4.22 4.04 -1.80
N GLY A 257 4.62 3.03 -2.57
CA GLY A 257 4.37 3.01 -4.02
C GLY A 257 2.89 3.13 -4.35
N ILE A 258 2.04 2.41 -3.61
CA ILE A 258 0.57 2.47 -3.79
C ILE A 258 0.01 3.84 -3.39
N ALA A 259 0.50 4.46 -2.31
CA ALA A 259 0.14 5.84 -1.97
C ALA A 259 0.53 6.82 -3.08
N GLY A 260 1.70 6.63 -3.71
CA GLY A 260 2.12 7.40 -4.88
C GLY A 260 1.18 7.21 -6.06
N ALA A 261 0.77 5.97 -6.35
CA ALA A 261 -0.20 5.66 -7.39
C ALA A 261 -1.56 6.35 -7.15
N LEU A 262 -2.05 6.34 -5.91
CA LEU A 262 -3.33 6.94 -5.52
C LEU A 262 -3.29 8.46 -5.54
N MET A 263 -2.22 9.07 -5.04
CA MET A 263 -2.19 10.50 -4.72
C MET A 263 -1.47 11.33 -5.79
N HIS A 264 -0.39 10.81 -6.37
CA HIS A 264 0.37 11.49 -7.42
C HIS A 264 -0.14 11.12 -8.81
N GLU A 265 -0.35 9.83 -9.08
CA GLU A 265 -0.88 9.35 -10.36
C GLU A 265 -2.40 9.39 -10.44
N ARG A 266 -3.06 9.69 -9.31
CA ARG A 266 -4.53 9.82 -9.18
C ARG A 266 -5.28 8.62 -9.76
N VAL A 267 -4.72 7.42 -9.56
CA VAL A 267 -5.32 6.17 -10.01
C VAL A 267 -6.58 5.91 -9.17
N SER A 268 -7.73 5.82 -9.84
CA SER A 268 -8.99 5.46 -9.18
C SER A 268 -9.30 3.97 -9.30
N ASP A 269 -9.02 3.36 -10.46
CA ASP A 269 -9.14 1.92 -10.64
C ASP A 269 -8.02 1.40 -11.53
N GLY A 270 -7.45 0.26 -11.18
CA GLY A 270 -6.37 -0.38 -11.93
C GLY A 270 -5.56 -1.35 -11.08
N ILE A 271 -4.54 -1.94 -11.70
CA ILE A 271 -3.55 -2.76 -11.01
C ILE A 271 -2.24 -1.99 -11.02
N PHE A 272 -1.77 -1.63 -9.84
CA PHE A 272 -0.47 -1.00 -9.65
C PHE A 272 0.60 -2.08 -9.51
N ILE A 273 1.69 -1.92 -10.25
CA ILE A 273 2.80 -2.87 -10.26
C ILE A 273 4.09 -2.09 -10.08
N GLU A 274 4.67 -2.16 -8.89
CA GLU A 274 5.97 -1.56 -8.61
C GLU A 274 7.08 -2.55 -8.95
N VAL A 275 7.85 -2.26 -9.99
CA VAL A 275 8.93 -3.11 -10.48
C VAL A 275 10.27 -2.50 -10.08
N GLY A 276 10.97 -3.18 -9.18
CA GLY A 276 12.35 -2.88 -8.81
C GLY A 276 13.37 -3.65 -9.66
N GLY A 277 14.62 -3.66 -9.21
CA GLY A 277 15.68 -4.46 -9.82
C GLY A 277 15.58 -5.96 -9.51
N THR A 278 14.93 -6.34 -8.41
CA THR A 278 14.90 -7.74 -7.92
C THR A 278 13.49 -8.35 -7.96
N SER A 279 12.48 -7.56 -7.62
CA SER A 279 11.11 -8.02 -7.42
C SER A 279 10.10 -7.07 -8.05
N ALA A 280 8.85 -7.54 -8.12
CA ALA A 280 7.69 -6.77 -8.50
C ALA A 280 6.60 -6.93 -7.43
N ASP A 281 6.05 -5.81 -6.97
CA ASP A 281 4.96 -5.75 -5.99
C ASP A 281 3.67 -5.36 -6.71
N ILE A 282 2.66 -6.23 -6.66
CA ILE A 282 1.39 -6.07 -7.40
C ILE A 282 0.26 -5.81 -6.42
N SER A 283 -0.55 -4.78 -6.68
CA SER A 283 -1.72 -4.44 -5.87
C SER A 283 -2.89 -3.90 -6.70
N VAL A 284 -4.10 -4.04 -6.18
CA VAL A 284 -5.35 -3.56 -6.81
C VAL A 284 -5.74 -2.22 -6.20
N ILE A 285 -6.11 -1.28 -7.07
CA ILE A 285 -6.76 -0.03 -6.71
C ILE A 285 -8.18 -0.06 -7.28
N ARG A 286 -9.17 0.26 -6.46
CA ARG A 286 -10.59 0.34 -6.83
C ARG A 286 -11.24 1.49 -6.06
N ASP A 287 -12.02 2.31 -6.74
CA ASP A 287 -12.70 3.47 -6.13
C ASP A 287 -11.77 4.46 -5.41
N GLY A 288 -10.55 4.61 -5.93
CA GLY A 288 -9.51 5.43 -5.29
C GLY A 288 -9.08 4.89 -3.93
N GLN A 289 -9.34 3.61 -3.65
CA GLN A 289 -8.91 2.90 -2.45
C GLN A 289 -8.06 1.68 -2.85
N PRO A 290 -6.97 1.41 -2.11
CA PRO A 290 -6.22 0.19 -2.33
C PRO A 290 -6.94 -1.00 -1.72
N ALA A 291 -6.82 -2.16 -2.36
CA ALA A 291 -7.28 -3.41 -1.80
C ALA A 291 -6.51 -3.75 -0.51
N THR A 292 -7.20 -4.33 0.47
CA THR A 292 -6.61 -4.72 1.75
C THR A 292 -6.92 -6.17 2.09
N ARG A 293 -6.00 -6.84 2.78
CA ARG A 293 -6.22 -8.18 3.31
C ARG A 293 -5.69 -8.33 4.74
N PRO A 294 -6.22 -9.29 5.52
CA PRO A 294 -5.66 -9.62 6.81
C PRO A 294 -4.20 -10.05 6.69
N ALA A 295 -3.35 -9.43 7.50
CA ALA A 295 -1.92 -9.70 7.55
C ALA A 295 -1.64 -11.09 8.11
N GLN A 296 -0.58 -11.72 7.60
CA GLN A 296 -0.12 -13.02 8.06
C GLN A 296 1.39 -13.03 8.21
N LEU A 297 1.87 -13.63 9.29
CA LEU A 297 3.29 -13.90 9.52
C LEU A 297 3.48 -15.42 9.57
N ASN A 298 4.16 -16.00 8.58
CA ASN A 298 4.43 -17.45 8.48
C ASN A 298 3.20 -18.33 8.78
N GLY A 299 2.05 -17.98 8.18
CA GLY A 299 0.76 -18.68 8.34
C GLY A 299 -0.05 -18.27 9.58
N HIS A 300 0.48 -17.44 10.47
CA HIS A 300 -0.24 -16.91 11.61
C HIS A 300 -1.01 -15.63 11.23
N ARG A 301 -2.34 -15.72 11.15
CA ARG A 301 -3.22 -14.57 10.93
C ARG A 301 -3.13 -13.55 12.08
N MET A 302 -3.17 -12.27 11.74
CA MET A 302 -3.11 -11.16 12.67
C MET A 302 -4.40 -10.33 12.60
N TYR A 303 -4.70 -9.58 13.66
CA TYR A 303 -5.73 -8.54 13.62
C TYR A 303 -5.16 -7.22 13.14
N LEU A 304 -4.58 -7.28 11.95
CA LEU A 304 -4.05 -6.15 11.20
C LEU A 304 -4.48 -6.36 9.76
N ASN A 305 -5.07 -5.34 9.12
CA ASN A 305 -5.23 -5.33 7.67
C ASN A 305 -4.10 -4.51 7.07
N THR A 306 -3.42 -5.07 6.09
CA THR A 306 -2.42 -4.37 5.29
C THR A 306 -2.97 -4.21 3.88
N LEU A 307 -2.31 -3.38 3.07
CA LEU A 307 -2.53 -3.42 1.63
C LEU A 307 -2.32 -4.85 1.11
N ASP A 308 -3.16 -5.25 0.17
CA ASP A 308 -2.96 -6.51 -0.53
C ASP A 308 -1.87 -6.33 -1.57
N VAL A 309 -0.66 -6.70 -1.16
CA VAL A 309 0.52 -6.72 -2.01
C VAL A 309 0.92 -8.17 -2.26
N ARG A 310 1.11 -8.50 -3.54
CA ARG A 310 1.63 -9.77 -4.03
C ARG A 310 3.03 -9.55 -4.61
N THR A 311 4.04 -9.96 -3.86
CA THR A 311 5.44 -9.83 -4.23
C THR A 311 5.89 -11.02 -5.07
N LEU A 312 6.45 -10.76 -6.24
CA LEU A 312 7.06 -11.76 -7.11
C LEU A 312 8.56 -11.52 -7.21
N GLY A 313 9.35 -12.61 -7.23
CA GLY A 313 10.79 -12.58 -7.48
C GLY A 313 11.12 -12.36 -8.96
N VAL A 314 10.56 -11.32 -9.58
CA VAL A 314 10.86 -10.92 -10.96
C VAL A 314 10.89 -9.40 -11.03
N GLY A 315 11.97 -8.83 -11.56
CA GLY A 315 12.19 -7.40 -11.66
C GLY A 315 13.01 -7.07 -12.90
N GLY A 316 13.44 -5.81 -13.03
CA GLY A 316 14.26 -5.34 -14.17
C GLY A 316 15.65 -5.97 -14.24
N GLY A 317 16.20 -6.42 -13.11
CA GLY A 317 17.52 -7.04 -13.00
C GLY A 317 17.50 -8.56 -12.95
N SER A 318 16.34 -9.19 -13.15
CA SER A 318 16.23 -10.66 -13.10
C SER A 318 17.13 -11.31 -14.15
N MET A 319 17.99 -12.21 -13.68
CA MET A 319 18.94 -12.95 -14.51
C MET A 319 18.24 -14.10 -15.24
N ILE A 320 18.75 -14.44 -16.42
CA ILE A 320 18.26 -15.54 -17.24
C ILE A 320 18.97 -16.83 -16.83
N ARG A 321 18.22 -17.93 -16.72
CA ARG A 321 18.74 -19.28 -16.50
C ARG A 321 18.44 -20.17 -17.70
N GLY A 322 19.42 -20.98 -18.08
CA GLY A 322 19.28 -21.91 -19.19
C GLY A 322 20.62 -22.21 -19.88
N LYS A 323 20.68 -23.33 -20.61
CA LYS A 323 21.89 -23.73 -21.38
C LYS A 323 21.63 -23.72 -22.88
N GLU A 324 20.70 -24.55 -23.34
CA GLU A 324 20.31 -24.67 -24.75
C GLU A 324 19.05 -23.86 -25.08
N SER A 325 18.29 -23.51 -24.05
CA SER A 325 17.07 -22.70 -24.13
C SER A 325 16.88 -21.97 -22.79
N ILE A 326 16.02 -20.96 -22.77
CA ILE A 326 15.64 -20.26 -21.55
C ILE A 326 14.73 -21.19 -20.73
N VAL A 327 15.16 -21.52 -19.53
CA VAL A 327 14.41 -22.36 -18.59
C VAL A 327 13.66 -21.51 -17.58
N GLU A 328 14.29 -20.41 -17.13
CA GLU A 328 13.74 -19.58 -16.08
C GLU A 328 14.32 -18.15 -16.14
N VAL A 329 13.57 -17.16 -15.64
CA VAL A 329 14.03 -15.78 -15.46
C VAL A 329 13.75 -15.33 -14.02
N GLY A 330 14.81 -14.99 -13.29
CA GLY A 330 14.76 -14.84 -11.83
C GLY A 330 14.79 -16.19 -11.09
N PRO A 331 14.58 -16.22 -9.77
CA PRO A 331 14.38 -15.07 -8.88
C PRO A 331 15.66 -14.28 -8.61
N ARG A 332 16.83 -14.80 -9.00
CA ARG A 332 18.10 -14.11 -8.79
C ARG A 332 18.18 -12.83 -9.63
N SER A 333 18.64 -11.75 -9.02
CA SER A 333 18.90 -10.47 -9.71
C SER A 333 20.39 -10.20 -9.83
N ALA A 334 20.75 -9.45 -10.88
CA ALA A 334 22.14 -9.11 -11.19
C ALA A 334 22.83 -8.33 -10.05
N HIS A 335 22.10 -7.44 -9.37
CA HIS A 335 22.65 -6.70 -8.22
C HIS A 335 23.07 -7.63 -7.07
N ILE A 336 22.24 -8.63 -6.75
CA ILE A 336 22.56 -9.62 -5.71
C ILE A 336 23.74 -10.50 -6.15
N ALA A 337 23.91 -10.72 -7.46
CA ALA A 337 25.05 -11.42 -8.03
C ALA A 337 26.34 -10.57 -8.13
N GLY A 338 26.29 -9.27 -7.76
CA GLY A 338 27.43 -8.36 -7.92
C GLY A 338 27.75 -7.99 -9.37
N LEU A 339 26.75 -8.05 -10.27
CA LEU A 339 26.91 -7.82 -11.70
C LEU A 339 26.18 -6.56 -12.17
N GLY A 340 26.79 -5.85 -13.12
CA GLY A 340 26.12 -4.83 -13.93
C GLY A 340 25.22 -5.46 -14.99
N TYR A 341 24.30 -4.67 -15.57
CA TYR A 341 23.43 -5.15 -16.64
C TYR A 341 24.12 -4.89 -17.98
N ALA A 342 24.07 -5.86 -18.90
CA ALA A 342 24.77 -5.75 -20.18
C ALA A 342 24.37 -4.50 -20.98
N CYS A 343 23.10 -4.09 -20.94
CA CYS A 343 22.63 -2.89 -21.65
C CYS A 343 23.20 -1.57 -21.14
N PHE A 344 23.87 -1.55 -19.97
CA PHE A 344 24.54 -0.35 -19.45
C PHE A 344 26.05 -0.35 -19.68
N ALA A 345 26.62 -1.46 -20.15
CA ALA A 345 28.04 -1.57 -20.50
C ALA A 345 28.43 -0.59 -21.62
N GLU A 346 29.72 -0.32 -21.77
CA GLU A 346 30.20 0.48 -22.90
C GLU A 346 30.20 -0.34 -24.20
N PRO A 347 29.83 0.23 -25.36
CA PRO A 347 29.68 -0.53 -26.60
C PRO A 347 30.93 -1.32 -27.03
N ASP A 348 32.12 -0.78 -26.76
CA ASP A 348 33.40 -1.41 -27.11
C ASP A 348 33.75 -2.59 -26.18
N GLU A 349 33.16 -2.67 -24.99
CA GLU A 349 33.37 -3.80 -24.07
C GLU A 349 32.74 -5.09 -24.59
N LEU A 350 31.73 -4.98 -25.46
CA LEU A 350 31.07 -6.11 -26.12
C LEU A 350 31.43 -6.20 -27.62
N ARG A 351 32.48 -5.49 -28.07
CA ARG A 351 33.04 -5.55 -29.42
C ARG A 351 34.56 -5.50 -29.39
N ASP A 352 35.24 -6.62 -29.64
CA ASP A 352 36.66 -6.61 -30.00
C ASP A 352 36.96 -7.76 -30.98
N ALA A 353 37.80 -7.48 -31.98
CA ALA A 353 38.27 -8.44 -32.98
C ALA A 353 39.42 -9.34 -32.47
N ALA A 354 39.99 -9.05 -31.29
CA ALA A 354 41.12 -9.80 -30.71
C ALA A 354 40.73 -10.83 -29.65
N ILE A 355 39.61 -10.62 -28.93
CA ILE A 355 39.05 -11.54 -27.92
C ILE A 355 37.52 -11.50 -28.10
N ASP A 356 36.92 -12.58 -28.58
CA ASP A 356 35.46 -12.60 -28.76
C ASP A 356 34.74 -12.64 -27.39
N PRO A 357 33.83 -11.70 -27.10
CA PRO A 357 32.96 -11.80 -25.93
C PRO A 357 32.13 -13.07 -26.05
N LYS A 358 31.94 -13.77 -24.93
CA LYS A 358 31.29 -15.10 -24.91
C LYS A 358 30.25 -15.20 -23.82
N ILE A 359 29.30 -16.09 -24.06
CA ILE A 359 28.36 -16.52 -23.03
C ILE A 359 29.09 -17.44 -22.04
N GLU A 360 28.92 -17.15 -20.76
CA GLU A 360 29.32 -18.03 -19.66
C GLU A 360 28.11 -18.36 -18.78
N TRP A 361 28.20 -19.50 -18.10
CA TRP A 361 27.27 -19.89 -17.05
C TRP A 361 27.94 -19.73 -15.71
N MET A 362 27.21 -19.21 -14.73
CA MET A 362 27.71 -19.06 -13.38
C MET A 362 26.68 -19.47 -12.34
N GLN A 363 27.19 -19.66 -11.12
CA GLN A 363 26.42 -19.85 -9.91
C GLN A 363 26.55 -18.56 -9.06
N PRO A 364 25.53 -17.69 -9.00
CA PRO A 364 25.64 -16.41 -8.30
C PRO A 364 25.88 -16.54 -6.79
N THR A 365 25.18 -17.46 -6.13
CA THR A 365 25.37 -17.78 -4.71
C THR A 365 25.36 -19.29 -4.50
N ALA A 366 25.82 -19.76 -3.34
CA ALA A 366 25.87 -21.18 -3.01
C ALA A 366 24.49 -21.87 -3.03
N SER A 367 23.39 -21.12 -2.93
CA SER A 367 22.02 -21.63 -3.01
C SER A 367 21.41 -21.56 -4.41
N ASP A 368 22.12 -20.99 -5.39
CA ASP A 368 21.65 -20.91 -6.77
C ASP A 368 22.14 -22.08 -7.62
N GLU A 369 21.47 -22.30 -8.74
CA GLU A 369 21.90 -23.23 -9.77
C GLU A 369 23.03 -22.64 -10.65
N ALA A 370 23.92 -23.49 -11.14
CA ALA A 370 25.09 -23.09 -11.95
C ALA A 370 24.78 -22.92 -13.44
N ASP A 371 23.62 -22.36 -13.76
CA ASP A 371 23.09 -22.19 -15.12
C ASP A 371 22.63 -20.74 -15.41
N HIS A 372 23.07 -19.78 -14.60
CA HIS A 372 22.78 -18.36 -14.83
C HIS A 372 23.66 -17.80 -15.94
N ILE A 373 23.04 -17.20 -16.94
CA ILE A 373 23.69 -16.74 -18.16
C ILE A 373 24.27 -15.35 -17.94
N VAL A 374 25.56 -15.19 -18.25
CA VAL A 374 26.26 -13.91 -18.27
C VAL A 374 27.05 -13.74 -19.57
N VAL A 375 27.33 -12.49 -19.93
CA VAL A 375 28.29 -12.15 -20.97
C VAL A 375 29.62 -11.83 -20.30
N CYS A 376 30.68 -12.50 -20.74
CA CYS A 376 32.05 -12.12 -20.43
C CYS A 376 32.52 -11.14 -21.50
N ALA A 377 32.72 -9.88 -21.11
CA ALA A 377 33.22 -8.80 -21.95
C ALA A 377 34.70 -9.01 -22.30
N THR A 378 35.19 -8.25 -23.26
CA THR A 378 36.54 -8.35 -23.81
C THR A 378 37.62 -7.99 -22.79
N ASN A 379 37.28 -7.12 -21.83
CA ASN A 379 38.10 -6.76 -20.67
C ASN A 379 38.04 -7.79 -19.51
N GLY A 380 37.33 -8.91 -19.68
CA GLY A 380 37.14 -9.95 -18.66
C GLY A 380 36.05 -9.63 -17.62
N GLN A 381 35.42 -8.45 -17.69
CA GLN A 381 34.30 -8.08 -16.83
C GLN A 381 33.07 -8.92 -17.19
N ARG A 382 32.31 -9.35 -16.19
CA ARG A 382 31.05 -10.06 -16.40
C ARG A 382 29.86 -9.12 -16.28
N TYR A 383 28.93 -9.26 -17.22
CA TYR A 383 27.65 -8.57 -17.23
C TYR A 383 26.49 -9.57 -17.28
N ALA A 384 25.43 -9.28 -16.54
CA ALA A 384 24.22 -10.09 -16.61
C ALA A 384 23.37 -9.70 -17.83
N LEU A 385 22.83 -10.71 -18.55
CA LEU A 385 21.66 -10.49 -19.39
C LEU A 385 20.42 -10.47 -18.48
N THR A 386 19.62 -9.41 -18.60
CA THR A 386 18.45 -9.18 -17.73
C THR A 386 17.20 -8.88 -18.54
N THR A 387 16.04 -8.86 -17.86
CA THR A 387 14.76 -8.39 -18.43
C THR A 387 14.86 -6.94 -18.93
N THR A 388 15.61 -6.07 -18.24
CA THR A 388 15.87 -4.70 -18.72
C THR A 388 16.67 -4.69 -20.02
N CYS A 389 17.65 -5.57 -20.18
CA CYS A 389 18.37 -5.72 -21.45
C CYS A 389 17.41 -6.14 -22.58
N ALA A 390 16.57 -7.15 -22.34
CA ALA A 390 15.59 -7.62 -23.32
C ALA A 390 14.59 -6.51 -23.72
N ALA A 391 14.08 -5.76 -22.74
CA ALA A 391 13.12 -4.69 -22.98
C ALA A 391 13.72 -3.48 -23.71
N ASN A 392 14.99 -3.14 -23.45
CA ASN A 392 15.71 -2.12 -24.22
C ASN A 392 15.93 -2.56 -25.67
N LEU A 393 16.33 -3.82 -25.89
CA LEU A 393 16.53 -4.38 -27.23
C LEU A 393 15.24 -4.29 -28.06
N LEU A 394 14.10 -4.66 -27.47
CA LEU A 394 12.80 -4.68 -28.13
C LEU A 394 12.11 -3.30 -28.19
N GLY A 395 12.72 -2.25 -27.63
CA GLY A 395 12.21 -0.88 -27.70
C GLY A 395 11.03 -0.57 -26.76
N TYR A 396 10.78 -1.40 -25.74
CA TYR A 396 9.77 -1.09 -24.70
C TYR A 396 10.25 -0.01 -23.74
N VAL A 397 11.57 0.05 -23.50
CA VAL A 397 12.20 1.09 -22.68
C VAL A 397 12.58 2.27 -23.57
N LYS A 398 12.08 3.47 -23.23
CA LYS A 398 12.26 4.70 -23.99
C LYS A 398 13.27 5.63 -23.30
N PRO A 399 13.86 6.62 -24.00
CA PRO A 399 14.88 7.52 -23.43
C PRO A 399 14.48 8.24 -22.14
N GLU A 400 13.19 8.54 -21.96
CA GLU A 400 12.65 9.17 -20.77
C GLU A 400 12.52 8.24 -19.55
N HIS A 401 12.62 6.91 -19.75
CA HIS A 401 12.50 5.94 -18.67
C HIS A 401 13.83 5.75 -17.94
N PHE A 402 13.78 5.61 -16.61
CA PHE A 402 14.96 5.37 -15.79
C PHE A 402 15.79 4.15 -16.21
N ALA A 403 15.14 3.09 -16.68
CA ALA A 403 15.80 1.85 -17.12
C ALA A 403 16.44 1.94 -18.52
N PHE A 404 16.43 3.11 -19.17
CA PHE A 404 16.96 3.27 -20.52
C PHE A 404 18.46 3.06 -20.55
N GLY A 405 18.87 1.98 -21.22
CA GLY A 405 20.25 1.64 -21.48
C GLY A 405 20.61 1.94 -22.93
N LYS A 406 21.55 1.14 -23.45
CA LYS A 406 22.04 1.20 -24.82
C LYS A 406 21.45 0.02 -25.62
N PRO A 407 20.38 0.22 -26.43
CA PRO A 407 19.70 -0.88 -27.14
C PRO A 407 20.62 -1.68 -28.07
N GLU A 408 21.61 -1.03 -28.67
CA GLU A 408 22.64 -1.64 -29.50
C GLU A 408 23.55 -2.59 -28.74
N VAL A 409 23.89 -2.25 -27.48
CA VAL A 409 24.70 -3.10 -26.60
C VAL A 409 23.88 -4.30 -26.12
N ALA A 410 22.60 -4.07 -25.78
CA ALA A 410 21.68 -5.16 -25.51
C ALA A 410 21.56 -6.13 -26.69
N ARG A 411 21.43 -5.62 -27.92
CA ARG A 411 21.37 -6.45 -29.13
C ARG A 411 22.64 -7.28 -29.33
N GLN A 412 23.82 -6.72 -29.07
CA GLN A 412 25.08 -7.47 -29.15
C GLN A 412 25.12 -8.62 -28.14
N ALA A 413 24.79 -8.34 -26.87
CA ALA A 413 24.73 -9.36 -25.82
C ALA A 413 23.75 -10.49 -26.16
N PHE A 414 22.54 -10.16 -26.63
CA PHE A 414 21.55 -11.16 -27.02
C PHE A 414 21.89 -11.91 -28.31
N ALA A 415 22.64 -11.31 -29.23
CA ALA A 415 23.14 -12.01 -30.41
C ALA A 415 24.12 -13.13 -30.05
N LEU A 416 25.00 -12.90 -29.05
CA LEU A 416 25.88 -13.94 -28.52
C LEU A 416 25.08 -15.10 -27.90
N LEU A 417 23.99 -14.79 -27.19
CA LEU A 417 23.11 -15.80 -26.62
C LEU A 417 22.33 -16.56 -27.69
N ALA A 418 21.79 -15.86 -28.68
CA ALA A 418 21.08 -16.47 -29.80
C ALA A 418 21.97 -17.45 -30.58
N ALA A 419 23.26 -17.13 -30.76
CA ALA A 419 24.22 -18.04 -31.39
C ALA A 419 24.40 -19.37 -30.62
N GLN A 420 24.19 -19.38 -29.29
CA GLN A 420 24.23 -20.62 -28.48
C GLN A 420 22.98 -21.50 -28.63
N PHE A 421 21.82 -20.91 -28.97
CA PHE A 421 20.54 -21.63 -29.06
C PHE A 421 20.26 -22.26 -30.44
N GLY A 422 21.17 -22.08 -31.42
CA GLY A 422 21.13 -22.78 -32.71
C GLY A 422 20.48 -22.03 -33.87
N GLN A 423 20.32 -22.71 -35.02
CA GLN A 423 19.85 -22.10 -36.27
C GLN A 423 18.39 -21.61 -36.15
N GLY A 424 18.18 -20.31 -36.36
CA GLY A 424 16.86 -19.65 -36.35
C GLY A 424 16.61 -18.73 -35.14
N ALA A 425 17.44 -18.81 -34.10
CA ALA A 425 17.39 -17.86 -33.00
C ALA A 425 17.97 -16.50 -33.42
N THR A 426 17.23 -15.43 -33.13
CA THR A 426 17.66 -14.04 -33.29
C THR A 426 17.77 -13.37 -31.92
N ALA A 427 18.51 -12.27 -31.83
CA ALA A 427 18.61 -11.50 -30.58
C ALA A 427 17.21 -11.06 -30.11
N GLU A 428 16.35 -10.61 -31.04
CA GLU A 428 14.96 -10.23 -30.81
C GLU A 428 14.11 -11.39 -30.32
N SER A 429 14.16 -12.56 -30.98
CA SER A 429 13.34 -13.72 -30.56
C SER A 429 13.74 -14.24 -29.18
N VAL A 430 15.04 -14.22 -28.84
CA VAL A 430 15.51 -14.64 -27.52
C VAL A 430 15.10 -13.62 -26.45
N ALA A 431 15.20 -12.32 -26.75
CA ALA A 431 14.71 -11.27 -25.84
C ALA A 431 13.20 -11.37 -25.59
N GLU A 432 12.41 -11.70 -26.62
CA GLU A 432 10.96 -11.89 -26.48
C GLU A 432 10.65 -13.10 -25.57
N GLN A 433 11.37 -14.22 -25.73
CA GLN A 433 11.25 -15.37 -24.83
C GLN A 433 11.60 -15.03 -23.37
N VAL A 434 12.64 -14.23 -23.13
CA VAL A 434 13.00 -13.78 -21.77
C VAL A 434 11.84 -13.01 -21.14
N LEU A 435 11.28 -12.04 -21.86
CA LEU A 435 10.16 -11.25 -21.34
C LEU A 435 8.90 -12.10 -21.20
N GLU A 436 8.66 -13.06 -22.07
CA GLU A 436 7.52 -13.97 -21.97
C GLU A 436 7.61 -14.83 -20.69
N VAL A 437 8.75 -15.47 -20.44
CA VAL A 437 8.96 -16.28 -19.22
C VAL A 437 8.81 -15.42 -17.95
N ALA A 438 9.36 -14.21 -17.96
CA ALA A 438 9.26 -13.27 -16.84
C ALA A 438 7.81 -12.79 -16.60
N CYS A 439 7.13 -12.34 -17.66
CA CYS A 439 5.82 -11.69 -17.57
C CYS A 439 4.67 -12.68 -17.36
N ARG A 440 4.80 -13.95 -17.77
CA ARG A 440 3.80 -15.00 -17.44
C ARG A 440 3.63 -15.20 -15.92
N LYS A 441 4.67 -14.93 -15.12
CA LYS A 441 4.56 -14.93 -13.65
C LYS A 441 3.66 -13.80 -13.14
N ILE A 442 3.79 -12.62 -13.74
CA ILE A 442 2.99 -11.43 -13.43
C ILE A 442 1.55 -11.64 -13.89
N GLU A 443 1.34 -12.15 -15.11
CA GLU A 443 0.03 -12.47 -15.69
C GLU A 443 -0.81 -13.33 -14.76
N LYS A 444 -0.23 -14.43 -14.24
CA LYS A 444 -0.92 -15.32 -13.31
C LYS A 444 -1.45 -14.57 -12.08
N THR A 445 -0.63 -13.71 -11.47
CA THR A 445 -1.03 -12.92 -10.31
C THR A 445 -2.07 -11.86 -10.66
N ILE A 446 -1.97 -11.22 -11.83
CA ILE A 446 -3.00 -10.29 -12.32
C ILE A 446 -4.34 -11.01 -12.48
N ASP A 447 -4.37 -12.19 -13.11
CA ASP A 447 -5.60 -12.94 -13.30
C ASP A 447 -6.24 -13.38 -11.97
N GLU A 448 -5.41 -13.80 -11.00
CA GLU A 448 -5.86 -14.11 -9.63
C GLU A 448 -6.51 -12.87 -8.97
N LEU A 449 -5.89 -11.70 -9.08
CA LEU A 449 -6.41 -10.45 -8.52
C LEU A 449 -7.68 -9.96 -9.22
N ILE A 450 -7.76 -10.08 -10.55
CA ILE A 450 -8.97 -9.76 -11.32
C ILE A 450 -10.14 -10.62 -10.86
N ALA A 451 -9.91 -11.91 -10.64
CA ALA A 451 -10.93 -12.83 -10.15
C ALA A 451 -11.29 -12.55 -8.68
N GLU A 452 -10.30 -12.40 -7.79
CA GLU A 452 -10.49 -12.19 -6.35
C GLU A 452 -11.28 -10.90 -6.05
N TYR A 453 -10.99 -9.82 -6.79
CA TYR A 453 -11.62 -8.51 -6.60
C TYR A 453 -12.74 -8.20 -7.61
N GLN A 454 -13.12 -9.18 -8.43
CA GLN A 454 -14.18 -9.09 -9.44
C GLN A 454 -14.01 -7.85 -10.35
N LEU A 455 -12.79 -7.62 -10.83
CA LEU A 455 -12.50 -6.49 -11.71
C LEU A 455 -13.02 -6.76 -13.12
N ALA A 456 -13.62 -5.75 -13.75
CA ALA A 456 -13.99 -5.84 -15.15
C ALA A 456 -12.71 -5.82 -16.01
N ARG A 457 -12.29 -6.97 -16.54
CA ARG A 457 -11.01 -7.13 -17.29
C ARG A 457 -10.84 -6.07 -18.40
N ASP A 458 -11.91 -5.74 -19.10
CA ASP A 458 -11.95 -4.73 -20.15
C ASP A 458 -11.77 -3.29 -19.66
N GLN A 459 -11.69 -3.06 -18.36
CA GLN A 459 -11.47 -1.76 -17.73
C GLN A 459 -10.20 -1.74 -16.88
N VAL A 460 -9.49 -2.87 -16.78
CA VAL A 460 -8.23 -2.94 -16.04
C VAL A 460 -7.15 -2.20 -16.83
N VAL A 461 -6.49 -1.27 -16.13
CA VAL A 461 -5.28 -0.59 -16.58
C VAL A 461 -4.13 -1.00 -15.67
N LEU A 462 -3.00 -1.38 -16.27
CA LEU A 462 -1.75 -1.64 -15.55
C LEU A 462 -1.00 -0.32 -15.37
N VAL A 463 -0.69 0.03 -14.13
CA VAL A 463 0.08 1.24 -13.80
C VAL A 463 1.43 0.82 -13.23
N GLY A 464 2.50 1.04 -14.00
CA GLY A 464 3.85 0.66 -13.64
C GLY A 464 4.56 1.72 -12.79
N GLY A 465 4.99 1.35 -11.59
CA GLY A 465 5.88 2.12 -10.72
C GLY A 465 7.25 1.46 -10.55
N GLY A 466 8.21 2.17 -9.98
CA GLY A 466 9.57 1.68 -9.75
C GLY A 466 10.49 1.84 -10.97
N GLY A 467 11.80 1.83 -10.73
CA GLY A 467 12.81 2.05 -11.78
C GLY A 467 12.82 0.98 -12.87
N GLY A 468 12.31 -0.22 -12.59
CA GLY A 468 12.19 -1.33 -13.54
C GLY A 468 10.84 -1.40 -14.27
N ALA A 469 9.91 -0.46 -14.06
CA ALA A 469 8.55 -0.53 -14.60
C ALA A 469 8.53 -0.73 -16.12
N ALA A 470 9.33 0.07 -16.83
CA ALA A 470 9.44 0.02 -18.28
C ALA A 470 9.95 -1.32 -18.82
N SER A 471 10.63 -2.12 -17.99
CA SER A 471 11.20 -3.39 -18.40
C SER A 471 10.17 -4.52 -18.50
N LEU A 472 9.05 -4.46 -17.75
CA LEU A 472 8.08 -5.56 -17.67
C LEU A 472 6.65 -5.16 -18.02
N ILE A 473 6.24 -3.93 -17.67
CA ILE A 473 4.83 -3.53 -17.74
C ILE A 473 4.31 -3.40 -19.18
N PRO A 474 5.05 -2.78 -20.13
CA PRO A 474 4.57 -2.69 -21.51
C PRO A 474 4.40 -4.05 -22.17
N PHE A 475 5.33 -4.98 -21.92
CA PHE A 475 5.25 -6.34 -22.44
C PHE A 475 4.10 -7.11 -21.79
N THR A 476 3.91 -6.98 -20.48
CA THR A 476 2.78 -7.61 -19.76
C THR A 476 1.44 -7.10 -20.31
N GLY A 477 1.30 -5.79 -20.54
CA GLY A 477 0.12 -5.20 -21.15
C GLY A 477 -0.16 -5.75 -22.56
N LYS A 478 0.89 -5.88 -23.40
CA LYS A 478 0.79 -6.53 -24.73
C LYS A 478 0.34 -7.99 -24.60
N LEU A 479 1.01 -8.77 -23.75
CA LEU A 479 0.75 -10.19 -23.53
C LEU A 479 -0.71 -10.45 -23.13
N MET A 480 -1.23 -9.63 -22.22
CA MET A 480 -2.58 -9.79 -21.66
C MET A 480 -3.67 -9.04 -22.43
N SER A 481 -3.30 -8.26 -23.45
CA SER A 481 -4.20 -7.31 -24.14
C SER A 481 -4.88 -6.32 -23.18
N LEU A 482 -4.09 -5.77 -22.24
CA LEU A 482 -4.53 -4.78 -21.26
C LEU A 482 -3.90 -3.41 -21.54
N ASP A 483 -4.66 -2.36 -21.25
CA ASP A 483 -4.12 -1.00 -21.27
C ASP A 483 -3.04 -0.88 -20.20
N HIS A 484 -1.99 -0.14 -20.50
CA HIS A 484 -0.89 0.05 -19.57
C HIS A 484 -0.30 1.45 -19.70
N ARG A 485 0.32 1.91 -18.61
CA ARG A 485 1.14 3.13 -18.61
C ARG A 485 2.21 3.05 -17.54
N ILE A 486 3.30 3.75 -17.74
CA ILE A 486 4.31 3.99 -16.71
C ILE A 486 3.91 5.25 -15.94
N ALA A 487 3.99 5.20 -14.61
CA ALA A 487 3.75 6.34 -13.74
C ALA A 487 4.74 7.47 -14.03
N ARG A 488 4.34 8.73 -13.79
CA ARG A 488 5.29 9.84 -13.81
C ARG A 488 6.28 9.65 -12.66
N ASN A 489 7.55 9.91 -12.94
CA ASN A 489 8.63 9.75 -11.95
C ASN A 489 8.63 8.36 -11.31
N ALA A 490 8.34 7.31 -12.11
CA ALA A 490 8.14 5.95 -11.64
C ALA A 490 9.29 5.47 -10.73
N GLU A 491 10.53 5.84 -11.03
CA GLU A 491 11.73 5.48 -10.29
C GLU A 491 11.74 5.95 -8.82
N VAL A 492 10.96 6.97 -8.49
CA VAL A 492 10.82 7.55 -7.15
C VAL A 492 9.35 7.61 -6.70
N ILE A 493 8.48 6.77 -7.27
CA ILE A 493 7.05 6.77 -6.94
C ILE A 493 6.77 6.48 -5.46
N SER A 494 7.57 5.62 -4.84
CA SER A 494 7.48 5.28 -3.42
C SER A 494 7.75 6.46 -2.51
N PRO A 495 8.92 7.14 -2.56
CA PRO A 495 9.13 8.34 -1.75
C PRO A 495 8.16 9.49 -2.12
N ILE A 496 7.66 9.58 -3.36
CA ILE A 496 6.55 10.51 -3.69
C ILE A 496 5.30 10.14 -2.90
N GLY A 497 4.94 8.86 -2.84
CA GLY A 497 3.84 8.37 -2.03
C GLY A 497 4.01 8.68 -0.55
N VAL A 498 5.23 8.55 -0.01
CA VAL A 498 5.55 8.98 1.36
C VAL A 498 5.28 10.47 1.54
N ALA A 499 5.76 11.33 0.64
CA ALA A 499 5.57 12.79 0.72
C ALA A 499 4.10 13.21 0.60
N MET A 500 3.30 12.44 -0.13
CA MET A 500 1.90 12.73 -0.42
C MET A 500 0.93 12.11 0.59
N ALA A 501 1.38 11.10 1.34
CA ALA A 501 0.53 10.31 2.23
C ALA A 501 -0.26 11.16 3.23
N MET A 502 -1.48 10.71 3.49
CA MET A 502 -2.38 11.30 4.47
C MET A 502 -2.33 10.51 5.77
N VAL A 503 -2.60 11.18 6.88
CA VAL A 503 -2.84 10.51 8.14
C VAL A 503 -4.05 9.61 7.98
N ARG A 504 -3.90 8.34 8.34
CA ARG A 504 -4.97 7.34 8.22
C ARG A 504 -5.07 6.59 9.54
N ASP A 505 -6.28 6.29 9.98
CA ASP A 505 -6.50 5.25 10.98
C ASP A 505 -7.80 4.50 10.72
N THR A 506 -7.90 3.27 11.22
CA THR A 506 -9.07 2.41 11.04
C THR A 506 -9.51 1.85 12.38
N VAL A 507 -10.78 2.04 12.70
CA VAL A 507 -11.42 1.49 13.88
C VAL A 507 -12.38 0.39 13.45
N GLU A 508 -12.27 -0.75 14.11
CA GLU A 508 -13.13 -1.90 13.87
C GLU A 508 -13.86 -2.30 15.15
N ARG A 509 -15.15 -2.64 15.05
CA ARG A 509 -15.96 -3.14 16.15
C ARG A 509 -16.78 -4.34 15.70
N ASN A 510 -16.79 -5.37 16.53
CA ASN A 510 -17.70 -6.49 16.34
C ASN A 510 -19.09 -6.11 16.89
N ILE A 511 -20.05 -5.88 16.01
CA ILE A 511 -21.42 -5.47 16.36
C ILE A 511 -22.38 -6.33 15.54
N VAL A 512 -23.28 -7.02 16.24
CA VAL A 512 -24.38 -7.78 15.62
C VAL A 512 -25.51 -6.80 15.32
N ASP A 513 -26.00 -6.80 14.07
CA ASP A 513 -27.09 -5.93 13.61
C ASP A 513 -26.93 -4.45 14.04
N PRO A 514 -25.89 -3.75 13.56
CA PRO A 514 -25.53 -2.42 14.05
C PRO A 514 -26.62 -1.38 13.81
N SER A 515 -26.98 -0.66 14.86
CA SER A 515 -27.89 0.48 14.78
C SER A 515 -27.20 1.70 14.13
N PRO A 516 -27.97 2.71 13.68
CA PRO A 516 -27.39 3.98 13.24
C PRO A 516 -26.51 4.65 14.30
N GLU A 517 -26.87 4.56 15.59
CA GLU A 517 -26.07 5.14 16.68
C GLU A 517 -24.72 4.44 16.84
N ASP A 518 -24.69 3.10 16.72
CA ASP A 518 -23.46 2.32 16.75
C ASP A 518 -22.51 2.74 15.62
N ILE A 519 -23.03 2.87 14.40
CA ILE A 519 -22.26 3.32 13.24
C ILE A 519 -21.68 4.72 13.46
N LEU A 520 -22.49 5.65 14.00
CA LEU A 520 -22.03 6.99 14.31
C LEU A 520 -20.99 7.01 15.43
N LYS A 521 -21.09 6.10 16.41
CA LYS A 521 -20.08 5.92 17.46
C LYS A 521 -18.75 5.45 16.85
N VAL A 522 -18.75 4.40 16.04
CA VAL A 522 -17.53 3.89 15.38
C VAL A 522 -16.91 4.95 14.46
N ARG A 523 -17.74 5.73 13.75
CA ARG A 523 -17.27 6.87 12.94
C ARG A 523 -16.56 7.92 13.79
N ARG A 524 -17.10 8.29 14.95
CA ARG A 524 -16.47 9.27 15.86
C ARG A 524 -15.13 8.75 16.39
N GLU A 525 -15.08 7.49 16.83
CA GLU A 525 -13.85 6.86 17.31
C GLU A 525 -12.75 6.86 16.22
N ALA A 526 -13.11 6.63 14.96
CA ALA A 526 -12.16 6.70 13.84
C ALA A 526 -11.61 8.13 13.62
N ILE A 527 -12.45 9.16 13.77
CA ILE A 527 -12.00 10.56 13.69
C ILE A 527 -11.02 10.86 14.82
N GLU A 528 -11.35 10.48 16.05
CA GLU A 528 -10.48 10.66 17.22
C GLU A 528 -9.13 9.95 17.03
N ALA A 529 -9.16 8.73 16.51
CA ALA A 529 -7.94 7.96 16.21
C ALA A 529 -7.08 8.64 15.13
N ALA A 530 -7.66 9.12 14.04
CA ALA A 530 -6.93 9.88 13.01
C ALA A 530 -6.33 11.18 13.57
N VAL A 531 -7.06 11.91 14.42
CA VAL A 531 -6.54 13.12 15.08
C VAL A 531 -5.39 12.78 16.02
N ALA A 532 -5.51 11.72 16.83
CA ALA A 532 -4.43 11.24 17.70
C ALA A 532 -3.19 10.81 16.90
N ALA A 533 -3.39 10.26 15.70
CA ALA A 533 -2.32 9.90 14.77
C ALA A 533 -1.67 11.11 14.06
N GLY A 534 -2.21 12.33 14.22
CA GLY A 534 -1.63 13.58 13.72
C GLY A 534 -2.49 14.34 12.70
N ALA A 535 -3.73 13.92 12.41
CA ALA A 535 -4.60 14.63 11.49
C ALA A 535 -5.19 15.90 12.12
N VAL A 536 -5.35 16.95 11.33
CA VAL A 536 -6.13 18.11 11.75
C VAL A 536 -7.61 17.78 11.62
N SER A 537 -8.37 17.92 12.72
CA SER A 537 -9.79 17.53 12.81
C SER A 537 -10.67 18.02 11.64
N GLY A 538 -10.49 19.26 11.19
CA GLY A 538 -11.26 19.81 10.06
C GLY A 538 -10.94 19.22 8.67
N SER A 539 -9.87 18.43 8.56
CA SER A 539 -9.46 17.76 7.32
C SER A 539 -9.92 16.31 7.22
N VAL A 540 -10.47 15.74 8.30
CA VAL A 540 -10.73 14.31 8.39
C VAL A 540 -11.98 13.91 7.62
N GLU A 541 -11.83 12.96 6.71
CA GLU A 541 -12.90 12.27 5.99
C GLU A 541 -13.00 10.82 6.47
N VAL A 542 -14.21 10.26 6.54
CA VAL A 542 -14.43 8.91 7.09
C VAL A 542 -15.31 8.07 6.17
N GLN A 543 -14.85 6.87 5.87
CA GLN A 543 -15.62 5.84 5.19
C GLN A 543 -16.05 4.77 6.20
N VAL A 544 -17.31 4.36 6.16
CA VAL A 544 -17.83 3.27 7.00
C VAL A 544 -18.29 2.10 6.14
N VAL A 545 -17.87 0.90 6.51
CA VAL A 545 -18.25 -0.37 5.87
C VAL A 545 -18.85 -1.30 6.93
N VAL A 546 -19.99 -1.92 6.61
CA VAL A 546 -20.69 -2.88 7.46
C VAL A 546 -20.67 -4.27 6.83
N ASP A 547 -19.95 -5.21 7.45
CA ASP A 547 -19.95 -6.62 7.06
C ASP A 547 -20.86 -7.41 8.00
N LYS A 548 -22.11 -7.63 7.54
CA LYS A 548 -23.11 -8.42 8.26
C LYS A 548 -22.68 -9.87 8.49
N ARG A 549 -21.91 -10.47 7.57
CA ARG A 549 -21.49 -11.88 7.70
C ARG A 549 -20.47 -12.06 8.82
N ARG A 550 -19.64 -11.05 9.05
CA ARG A 550 -18.61 -11.04 10.09
C ARG A 550 -19.02 -10.29 11.36
N ASN A 551 -20.25 -9.76 11.41
CA ASN A 551 -20.72 -8.87 12.48
C ASN A 551 -19.68 -7.77 12.76
N LEU A 552 -19.24 -7.07 11.70
CA LEU A 552 -18.11 -6.15 11.77
C LEU A 552 -18.51 -4.78 11.19
N VAL A 553 -18.32 -3.73 11.98
CA VAL A 553 -18.35 -2.34 11.51
C VAL A 553 -16.93 -1.84 11.45
N ARG A 554 -16.52 -1.33 10.30
CA ARG A 554 -15.21 -0.72 10.07
C ARG A 554 -15.41 0.74 9.68
N ALA A 555 -14.74 1.64 10.38
CA ALA A 555 -14.62 3.04 9.97
C ALA A 555 -13.15 3.38 9.71
N THR A 556 -12.85 3.85 8.51
CA THR A 556 -11.52 4.31 8.11
C THR A 556 -11.55 5.82 7.97
N ALA A 557 -10.75 6.52 8.77
CA ALA A 557 -10.59 7.96 8.75
C ALA A 557 -9.28 8.35 8.07
N MET A 558 -9.29 9.38 7.23
CA MET A 558 -8.13 9.94 6.56
C MET A 558 -8.12 11.46 6.66
N GLY A 559 -6.96 12.09 6.88
CA GLY A 559 -6.83 13.54 6.97
C GLY A 559 -5.41 14.05 6.74
N THR A 560 -5.24 15.36 6.66
CA THR A 560 -3.93 16.02 6.49
C THR A 560 -3.37 16.49 7.84
N THR A 561 -2.04 16.60 7.95
CA THR A 561 -1.36 17.14 9.15
C THR A 561 -1.47 18.67 9.27
N GLU A 562 -2.00 19.32 8.24
CA GLU A 562 -2.14 20.77 8.15
C GLU A 562 -3.51 21.15 7.58
N LEU A 563 -4.02 22.31 7.97
CA LEU A 563 -5.21 22.88 7.34
C LEU A 563 -4.84 23.36 5.94
N LYS A 564 -5.43 22.73 4.92
CA LYS A 564 -5.43 23.31 3.56
C LYS A 564 -6.00 24.72 3.65
N ARG A 565 -5.15 25.75 3.45
CA ARG A 565 -5.67 26.99 2.86
C ARG A 565 -6.16 26.57 1.47
N ARG A 566 -7.47 26.68 1.24
CA ARG A 566 -8.07 26.42 -0.08
C ARG A 566 -7.63 27.51 -1.05
N GLU A 567 -6.37 27.50 -1.48
CA GLU A 567 -5.88 28.37 -2.55
C GLU A 567 -4.85 27.57 -3.36
N GLY A 568 -5.14 27.39 -4.65
CA GLY A 568 -4.40 26.53 -5.58
C GLY A 568 -5.27 25.45 -6.19
N GLU A 569 -6.39 25.81 -6.84
CA GLU A 569 -7.10 24.86 -7.71
C GLU A 569 -6.16 24.46 -8.84
N ALA A 570 -5.83 23.16 -8.92
CA ALA A 570 -5.22 22.61 -10.12
C ALA A 570 -6.03 23.08 -11.34
N LYS A 571 -5.33 23.61 -12.35
CA LYS A 571 -5.94 24.35 -13.46
C LYS A 571 -7.11 23.56 -14.06
N GLU A 572 -8.32 24.12 -13.96
CA GLU A 572 -9.50 23.52 -14.57
C GLU A 572 -9.28 23.40 -16.09
N ILE A 573 -9.69 22.26 -16.65
CA ILE A 573 -9.69 22.02 -18.09
C ILE A 573 -11.10 22.20 -18.65
N SER A 574 -11.24 22.23 -19.98
CA SER A 574 -12.55 22.43 -20.58
C SER A 574 -13.48 21.24 -20.31
N LEU A 575 -14.80 21.48 -20.33
CA LEU A 575 -15.80 20.40 -20.28
C LEU A 575 -15.55 19.36 -21.38
N ASP A 576 -15.08 19.79 -22.55
CA ASP A 576 -14.80 18.88 -23.66
C ASP A 576 -13.58 17.99 -23.38
N ASP A 577 -12.53 18.54 -22.78
CA ASP A 577 -11.37 17.73 -22.37
C ASP A 577 -11.77 16.72 -21.28
N CYS A 578 -12.60 17.11 -20.30
CA CYS A 578 -13.17 16.19 -19.32
C CYS A 578 -14.01 15.09 -20.00
N ARG A 579 -14.82 15.45 -20.99
CA ARG A 579 -15.63 14.51 -21.78
C ARG A 579 -14.76 13.53 -22.54
N GLN A 580 -13.68 13.99 -23.17
CA GLN A 580 -12.73 13.14 -23.89
C GLN A 580 -12.00 12.19 -22.94
N ALA A 581 -11.61 12.65 -21.75
CA ALA A 581 -11.04 11.80 -20.71
C ALA A 581 -12.02 10.69 -20.27
N ALA A 582 -13.29 11.04 -20.07
CA ALA A 582 -14.35 10.07 -19.76
C ALA A 582 -14.59 9.08 -20.90
N ALA A 583 -14.68 9.54 -22.15
CA ALA A 583 -14.87 8.69 -23.33
C ALA A 583 -13.71 7.69 -23.51
N ARG A 584 -12.47 8.15 -23.35
CA ARG A 584 -11.26 7.31 -23.38
C ARG A 584 -11.30 6.25 -22.27
N SER A 585 -11.64 6.64 -21.05
CA SER A 585 -11.79 5.71 -19.92
C SER A 585 -12.89 4.67 -20.13
N MET A 586 -13.99 5.03 -20.81
CA MET A 586 -15.07 4.12 -21.16
C MET A 586 -14.80 3.30 -22.42
N ARG A 587 -13.75 3.62 -23.19
CA ARG A 587 -13.47 3.05 -24.52
C ARG A 587 -14.68 3.20 -25.48
N VAL A 588 -15.27 4.40 -25.50
CA VAL A 588 -16.38 4.77 -26.39
C VAL A 588 -15.99 5.99 -27.23
N GLU A 589 -16.64 6.20 -28.36
CA GLU A 589 -16.37 7.34 -29.25
C GLU A 589 -16.75 8.68 -28.60
N SER A 590 -17.86 8.71 -27.85
CA SER A 590 -18.34 9.92 -27.17
C SER A 590 -18.99 9.59 -25.84
N ALA A 591 -18.82 10.49 -24.88
CA ALA A 591 -19.46 10.43 -23.57
C ALA A 591 -20.53 11.54 -23.43
N GLU A 592 -21.68 11.19 -22.87
CA GLU A 592 -22.79 12.12 -22.66
C GLU A 592 -22.77 12.68 -21.24
N LEU A 593 -23.00 13.99 -21.06
CA LEU A 593 -23.06 14.60 -19.73
C LEU A 593 -24.44 14.32 -19.11
N ALA A 594 -24.48 13.56 -18.01
CA ALA A 594 -25.70 13.18 -17.30
C ALA A 594 -26.04 14.13 -16.14
N ALA A 595 -25.03 14.63 -15.43
CA ALA A 595 -25.21 15.55 -14.30
C ALA A 595 -23.91 16.31 -14.00
N GLN A 596 -23.99 17.36 -13.16
CA GLN A 596 -22.80 18.10 -12.71
C GLN A 596 -23.03 18.75 -11.34
N THR A 597 -21.94 19.00 -10.63
CA THR A 597 -21.86 19.90 -9.46
C THR A 597 -20.83 20.99 -9.75
N SER A 598 -20.56 21.91 -8.82
CA SER A 598 -19.49 22.90 -9.04
C SER A 598 -18.10 22.27 -9.21
N GLY A 599 -17.84 21.07 -8.68
CA GLY A 599 -16.53 20.41 -8.75
C GLY A 599 -16.47 19.12 -9.59
N PHE A 600 -17.60 18.62 -10.12
CA PHE A 600 -17.61 17.38 -10.91
C PHE A 600 -18.51 17.44 -12.13
N TYR A 601 -18.16 16.60 -13.11
CA TYR A 601 -19.01 16.21 -14.22
C TYR A 601 -19.29 14.71 -14.15
N VAL A 602 -20.53 14.32 -14.42
CA VAL A 602 -20.95 12.91 -14.49
C VAL A 602 -21.26 12.58 -15.94
N PHE A 603 -20.50 11.66 -16.50
CA PHE A 603 -20.64 11.22 -17.88
C PHE A 603 -21.18 9.80 -17.95
N THR A 604 -21.97 9.52 -18.97
CA THR A 604 -22.46 8.18 -19.32
C THR A 604 -22.03 7.78 -20.73
N GLY A 605 -21.92 6.48 -20.97
CA GLY A 605 -21.62 5.91 -22.28
C GLY A 605 -22.11 4.46 -22.37
N GLU A 606 -22.22 3.93 -23.58
CA GLU A 606 -22.58 2.53 -23.81
C GLU A 606 -21.50 1.83 -24.64
N GLN A 607 -20.99 0.72 -24.13
CA GLN A 607 -20.22 -0.23 -24.94
C GLN A 607 -21.16 -1.22 -25.61
N ILE A 608 -20.94 -1.43 -26.91
CA ILE A 608 -21.72 -2.36 -27.73
C ILE A 608 -20.81 -3.51 -28.14
N ALA A 609 -21.08 -4.71 -27.63
CA ALA A 609 -20.37 -5.92 -28.03
C ALA A 609 -21.33 -6.87 -28.77
N PRO A 610 -20.87 -7.56 -29.83
CA PRO A 610 -21.65 -8.65 -30.41
C PRO A 610 -21.81 -9.77 -29.39
N SER A 611 -23.03 -10.29 -29.28
CA SER A 611 -23.39 -11.42 -28.43
C SER A 611 -24.11 -12.49 -29.25
N PHE A 612 -23.95 -13.74 -28.83
CA PHE A 612 -24.57 -14.93 -29.44
C PHE A 612 -24.43 -14.97 -30.97
N PHE A 613 -23.24 -15.38 -31.45
CA PHE A 613 -22.90 -15.46 -32.88
C PHE A 613 -23.12 -14.15 -33.68
N GLY A 614 -23.20 -12.99 -33.02
CA GLY A 614 -23.38 -11.69 -33.65
C GLY A 614 -24.84 -11.32 -33.96
N TRP A 615 -25.81 -12.14 -33.52
CA TRP A 615 -27.24 -11.90 -33.76
C TRP A 615 -27.84 -10.89 -32.78
N PHE A 616 -27.24 -10.75 -31.59
CA PHE A 616 -27.66 -9.82 -30.57
C PHE A 616 -26.53 -8.85 -30.22
N LYS A 617 -26.88 -7.64 -29.80
CA LYS A 617 -25.93 -6.66 -29.28
C LYS A 617 -26.06 -6.63 -27.77
N LEU A 618 -25.00 -6.99 -27.05
CA LEU A 618 -24.91 -6.76 -25.62
C LEU A 618 -24.54 -5.29 -25.41
N ARG A 619 -25.40 -4.56 -24.71
CA ARG A 619 -25.15 -3.18 -24.32
C ARG A 619 -24.69 -3.15 -22.87
N LYS A 620 -23.52 -2.57 -22.64
CA LYS A 620 -22.95 -2.40 -21.31
C LYS A 620 -22.94 -0.91 -20.98
N PRO A 621 -23.90 -0.41 -20.17
CA PRO A 621 -23.91 0.97 -19.75
C PRO A 621 -22.73 1.24 -18.80
N LEU A 622 -22.14 2.42 -18.94
CA LEU A 622 -20.97 2.88 -18.21
C LEU A 622 -21.22 4.29 -17.68
N LEU A 623 -20.64 4.58 -16.52
CA LEU A 623 -20.63 5.89 -15.88
C LEU A 623 -19.21 6.26 -15.45
N ARG A 624 -18.84 7.52 -15.65
CA ARG A 624 -17.60 8.12 -15.17
C ARG A 624 -17.89 9.45 -14.48
N VAL A 625 -17.32 9.66 -13.30
CA VAL A 625 -17.26 10.99 -12.67
C VAL A 625 -15.87 11.55 -12.89
N THR A 626 -15.76 12.74 -13.46
CA THR A 626 -14.49 13.49 -13.55
C THR A 626 -14.52 14.67 -12.60
N ASP A 627 -13.39 15.01 -11.99
CA ASP A 627 -13.20 16.35 -11.44
C ASP A 627 -12.99 17.40 -12.56
N ARG A 628 -12.88 18.67 -12.16
CA ARG A 628 -12.66 19.80 -13.06
C ARG A 628 -11.29 19.78 -13.77
N THR A 629 -10.39 18.88 -13.38
CA THR A 629 -9.07 18.69 -13.98
C THR A 629 -9.02 17.51 -14.95
N GLY A 630 -10.17 16.85 -15.20
CA GLY A 630 -10.28 15.70 -16.10
C GLY A 630 -9.90 14.36 -15.48
N VAL A 631 -9.60 14.33 -14.18
CA VAL A 631 -9.25 13.08 -13.49
C VAL A 631 -10.53 12.29 -13.19
N ILE A 632 -10.53 11.02 -13.56
CA ILE A 632 -11.62 10.09 -13.26
C ILE A 632 -11.61 9.79 -11.76
N ARG A 633 -12.69 10.13 -11.05
CA ARG A 633 -12.86 9.97 -9.59
C ARG A 633 -13.78 8.81 -9.22
N LEU A 634 -14.62 8.35 -10.16
CA LEU A 634 -15.52 7.21 -9.96
C LEU A 634 -15.79 6.51 -11.30
N GLN A 635 -15.75 5.18 -11.28
CA GLN A 635 -16.01 4.35 -12.46
C GLN A 635 -17.09 3.32 -12.15
N ARG A 636 -18.24 3.39 -12.83
CA ARG A 636 -19.33 2.44 -12.62
C ARG A 636 -19.80 1.86 -13.94
N GLY A 637 -20.38 0.66 -13.87
CA GLY A 637 -21.15 0.09 -14.97
C GLY A 637 -22.55 0.70 -14.99
N ARG A 638 -23.55 -0.15 -14.79
CA ARG A 638 -24.95 0.29 -14.62
C ARG A 638 -25.08 1.16 -13.37
N ALA A 639 -25.59 2.37 -13.54
CA ALA A 639 -25.86 3.30 -12.45
C ALA A 639 -27.10 4.14 -12.75
N HIS A 640 -27.82 4.55 -11.71
CA HIS A 640 -28.88 5.54 -11.77
C HIS A 640 -28.34 6.88 -11.25
N VAL A 641 -28.56 7.96 -12.01
CA VAL A 641 -28.08 9.30 -11.68
C VAL A 641 -29.27 10.23 -11.54
N THR A 642 -29.41 10.85 -10.36
CA THR A 642 -30.44 11.87 -10.12
C THR A 642 -29.82 13.15 -9.59
N THR A 643 -30.26 14.30 -10.10
CA THR A 643 -29.97 15.60 -9.50
C THR A 643 -31.09 15.99 -8.55
N THR A 644 -30.76 16.38 -7.33
CA THR A 644 -31.72 16.73 -6.27
C THR A 644 -31.18 17.88 -5.40
N THR A 645 -31.91 18.23 -4.35
CA THR A 645 -31.46 19.16 -3.31
C THR A 645 -31.43 18.45 -1.96
N LEU A 646 -30.72 19.01 -0.98
CA LEU A 646 -30.69 18.43 0.37
C LEU A 646 -32.10 18.25 0.97
N ALA A 647 -33.02 19.19 0.71
CA ALA A 647 -34.40 19.11 1.18
C ALA A 647 -35.16 17.87 0.66
N ASN A 648 -34.87 17.42 -0.56
CA ASN A 648 -35.55 16.30 -1.21
C ASN A 648 -34.71 15.00 -1.19
N LEU A 649 -33.52 15.04 -0.60
CA LEU A 649 -32.56 13.95 -0.67
C LEU A 649 -33.08 12.67 -0.01
N ARG A 650 -33.78 12.78 1.11
CA ARG A 650 -34.27 11.61 1.87
C ARG A 650 -35.19 10.74 1.02
N ASP A 651 -36.13 11.36 0.32
CA ASP A 651 -37.09 10.68 -0.54
C ASP A 651 -36.40 10.12 -1.79
N GLU A 652 -35.44 10.86 -2.35
CA GLU A 652 -34.63 10.39 -3.48
C GLU A 652 -33.80 9.15 -3.13
N LEU A 653 -33.17 9.12 -1.95
CA LEU A 653 -32.42 7.97 -1.48
C LEU A 653 -33.32 6.75 -1.28
N ALA A 654 -34.51 6.94 -0.71
CA ALA A 654 -35.47 5.85 -0.54
C ALA A 654 -35.88 5.25 -1.90
N ARG A 655 -36.21 6.10 -2.89
CA ARG A 655 -36.54 5.67 -4.25
C ARG A 655 -35.39 4.95 -4.95
N ALA A 656 -34.17 5.50 -4.86
CA ALA A 656 -33.00 4.90 -5.48
C ALA A 656 -32.65 3.52 -4.88
N VAL A 657 -32.76 3.39 -3.55
CA VAL A 657 -32.56 2.12 -2.86
C VAL A 657 -33.65 1.12 -3.24
N GLU A 658 -34.92 1.51 -3.21
CA GLU A 658 -36.03 0.62 -3.59
C GLU A 658 -35.89 0.11 -5.03
N ALA A 659 -35.54 0.99 -5.98
CA ALA A 659 -35.43 0.64 -7.39
C ALA A 659 -34.27 -0.32 -7.73
N LEU A 660 -33.21 -0.33 -6.92
CA LEU A 660 -31.96 -1.07 -7.21
C LEU A 660 -31.60 -2.09 -6.12
N THR A 661 -32.47 -2.31 -5.13
CA THR A 661 -32.28 -3.36 -4.13
C THR A 661 -32.40 -4.71 -4.82
N ASP A 662 -31.40 -5.57 -4.59
CA ASP A 662 -31.45 -6.96 -5.01
C ASP A 662 -31.85 -7.88 -3.85
N TYR A 663 -32.63 -8.91 -4.17
CA TYR A 663 -33.13 -9.90 -3.21
C TYR A 663 -32.60 -11.27 -3.63
N GLY A 664 -31.47 -11.66 -3.03
CA GLY A 664 -30.82 -12.94 -3.28
C GLY A 664 -30.79 -13.86 -2.06
N ASP A 665 -30.12 -15.00 -2.20
CA ASP A 665 -30.02 -16.03 -1.15
C ASP A 665 -29.33 -15.54 0.14
N ALA A 666 -28.53 -14.48 0.04
CA ALA A 666 -27.85 -13.83 1.17
C ALA A 666 -28.69 -12.73 1.85
N GLY A 667 -29.95 -12.54 1.43
CA GLY A 667 -30.86 -11.52 1.93
C GLY A 667 -30.90 -10.25 1.07
N ARG A 668 -31.49 -9.19 1.63
CA ARG A 668 -31.64 -7.88 1.01
C ARG A 668 -30.28 -7.20 0.84
N THR A 669 -29.95 -6.80 -0.39
CA THR A 669 -28.73 -6.06 -0.71
C THR A 669 -29.08 -4.70 -1.31
N ILE A 670 -28.79 -3.63 -0.57
CA ILE A 670 -28.99 -2.25 -1.05
C ILE A 670 -27.89 -1.85 -2.05
N PRO A 671 -28.15 -0.94 -3.00
CA PRO A 671 -27.15 -0.45 -3.96
C PRO A 671 -26.01 0.32 -3.28
N ASP A 672 -24.85 0.35 -3.94
CA ASP A 672 -23.77 1.28 -3.57
C ASP A 672 -24.18 2.70 -3.94
N LEU A 673 -23.96 3.64 -3.02
CA LEU A 673 -24.48 5.00 -3.15
C LEU A 673 -23.38 6.05 -2.97
N PHE A 674 -23.37 7.01 -3.89
CA PHE A 674 -22.44 8.13 -3.90
C PHE A 674 -23.22 9.44 -4.01
N ILE A 675 -22.79 10.45 -3.26
CA ILE A 675 -23.39 11.79 -3.32
C ILE A 675 -22.30 12.79 -3.68
N LEU A 676 -22.51 13.51 -4.78
CA LEU A 676 -21.64 14.61 -5.20
C LEU A 676 -22.24 15.93 -4.73
N TYR A 677 -21.43 16.77 -4.10
CA TYR A 677 -21.82 18.12 -3.69
C TYR A 677 -20.61 19.05 -3.67
N GLY A 678 -20.73 20.23 -4.28
CA GLY A 678 -19.56 21.09 -4.50
C GLY A 678 -18.44 20.33 -5.23
N ALA A 679 -17.25 20.30 -4.62
CA ALA A 679 -16.09 19.50 -5.03
C ALA A 679 -15.83 18.26 -4.14
N ARG A 680 -16.86 17.76 -3.43
CA ARG A 680 -16.80 16.54 -2.62
C ARG A 680 -17.61 15.40 -3.24
N LEU A 681 -17.02 14.20 -3.19
CA LEU A 681 -17.67 12.93 -3.52
C LEU A 681 -17.75 12.13 -2.22
N ALA A 682 -18.94 12.04 -1.64
CA ALA A 682 -19.18 11.22 -0.46
C ALA A 682 -19.54 9.79 -0.89
N ASN A 683 -18.77 8.82 -0.39
CA ASN A 683 -18.93 7.40 -0.67
C ASN A 683 -19.65 6.71 0.50
N PHE A 684 -20.86 6.22 0.24
CA PHE A 684 -21.68 5.45 1.19
C PHE A 684 -21.83 3.98 0.77
N ALA A 685 -20.94 3.49 -0.11
CA ALA A 685 -20.84 2.07 -0.43
C ALA A 685 -20.47 1.24 0.81
N GLY A 686 -20.93 -0.01 0.84
CA GLY A 686 -20.65 -0.93 1.94
C GLY A 686 -21.60 -0.85 3.13
N LEU A 687 -22.64 -0.02 3.08
CA LEU A 687 -23.74 -0.03 4.06
C LEU A 687 -24.72 -1.17 3.78
N ALA A 688 -25.44 -1.58 4.83
CA ALA A 688 -26.28 -2.77 4.79
C ALA A 688 -27.78 -2.48 4.89
N GLU A 689 -28.18 -1.30 5.36
CA GLU A 689 -29.58 -0.86 5.51
C GLU A 689 -29.77 0.62 5.16
N LEU A 690 -30.98 0.99 4.73
CA LEU A 690 -31.34 2.38 4.36
C LEU A 690 -31.24 3.35 5.54
N GLU A 691 -31.61 2.91 6.75
CA GLU A 691 -31.58 3.77 7.96
C GLU A 691 -30.15 4.17 8.32
N GLN A 692 -29.20 3.24 8.17
CA GLN A 692 -27.77 3.48 8.38
C GLN A 692 -27.23 4.52 7.39
N LEU A 693 -27.62 4.38 6.12
CA LEU A 693 -27.31 5.34 5.07
C LEU A 693 -27.87 6.73 5.40
N GLN A 694 -29.16 6.81 5.73
CA GLN A 694 -29.81 8.10 6.05
C GLN A 694 -29.12 8.81 7.21
N ALA A 695 -28.75 8.09 8.29
CA ALA A 695 -28.07 8.68 9.44
C ALA A 695 -26.67 9.22 9.09
N LEU A 696 -25.90 8.49 8.28
CA LEU A 696 -24.58 8.95 7.83
C LEU A 696 -24.68 10.15 6.89
N VAL A 697 -25.64 10.13 5.96
CA VAL A 697 -25.90 11.24 5.03
C VAL A 697 -26.30 12.50 5.79
N GLU A 698 -27.18 12.38 6.79
CA GLU A 698 -27.61 13.51 7.62
C GLU A 698 -26.43 14.16 8.35
N VAL A 699 -25.55 13.36 8.96
CA VAL A 699 -24.36 13.86 9.65
C VAL A 699 -23.35 14.48 8.68
N GLU A 700 -23.17 13.90 7.50
CA GLU A 700 -22.24 14.37 6.47
C GLU A 700 -22.66 15.72 5.88
N LEU A 701 -23.96 15.89 5.63
CA LEU A 701 -24.50 17.07 4.93
C LEU A 701 -25.09 18.13 5.87
N ARG A 702 -25.00 17.94 7.20
CA ARG A 702 -25.62 18.82 8.22
C ARG A 702 -25.26 20.31 8.11
N SER A 703 -24.11 20.63 7.51
CA SER A 703 -23.62 22.01 7.38
C SER A 703 -24.04 22.67 6.06
N LEU A 704 -24.75 21.96 5.18
CA LEU A 704 -25.19 22.48 3.90
C LEU A 704 -26.59 23.09 4.01
N GLU A 705 -26.86 24.09 3.16
CA GLU A 705 -28.19 24.69 3.06
C GLU A 705 -29.18 23.73 2.38
N PRO A 706 -30.47 23.72 2.75
CA PRO A 706 -31.47 22.84 2.16
C PRO A 706 -31.60 22.90 0.63
N ILE A 707 -31.27 24.06 0.04
CA ILE A 707 -31.32 24.30 -1.42
C ILE A 707 -30.08 23.83 -2.16
N THR A 708 -29.04 23.39 -1.45
CA THR A 708 -27.76 22.98 -2.05
C THR A 708 -28.00 21.87 -3.08
N PRO A 709 -27.55 22.04 -4.35
CA PRO A 709 -27.72 21.04 -5.38
C PRO A 709 -26.79 19.84 -5.12
N LEU A 710 -27.35 18.64 -5.29
CA LEU A 710 -26.67 17.37 -5.07
C LEU A 710 -26.86 16.47 -6.29
N VAL A 711 -25.88 15.62 -6.58
CA VAL A 711 -26.04 14.52 -7.53
C VAL A 711 -25.93 13.20 -6.78
N VAL A 712 -26.97 12.38 -6.89
CA VAL A 712 -27.04 11.04 -6.32
C VAL A 712 -26.70 10.03 -7.41
N ILE A 713 -25.73 9.17 -7.15
CA ILE A 713 -25.35 8.06 -8.03
C ILE A 713 -25.59 6.76 -7.26
N ALA A 714 -26.54 5.97 -7.72
CA ALA A 714 -26.88 4.67 -7.13
C ALA A 714 -26.52 3.54 -8.10
N CYS A 715 -25.74 2.58 -7.63
CA CYS A 715 -25.21 1.48 -8.44
C CYS A 715 -25.69 0.15 -7.86
N PRO A 716 -26.32 -0.73 -8.65
CA PRO A 716 -26.56 -2.11 -8.20
C PRO A 716 -25.22 -2.74 -7.80
N LYS A 717 -25.21 -3.53 -6.71
CA LYS A 717 -24.01 -4.34 -6.42
C LYS A 717 -23.82 -5.30 -7.60
N GLN A 718 -22.68 -5.20 -8.26
CA GLN A 718 -22.31 -6.15 -9.32
C GLN A 718 -22.11 -7.52 -8.65
N LEU A 719 -22.78 -8.55 -9.18
CA LEU A 719 -22.56 -9.95 -8.82
C LEU A 719 -21.27 -10.47 -9.48
#